data_AF-A0A4Y9YCT4-F1
#
_entry.id   AF-A0A4Y9YCT4-F1
#
_cell.length_a   1.000
_cell.length_b   1.000
_cell.length_c   1.000
_cell.angle_alpha   90.00
_cell.angle_beta   90.00
_cell.angle_gamma   90.00
#
_symmetry.space_group_name_H-M   'P 1'
#
loop_
_entity.id
_entity.type
_entity.pdbx_description
1 polymer ?
#
loop_
_entity_poly.entity_id
_entity_poly.type
_entity_poly.pdbx_seq_one_letter_code
_entity_poly.pdbx_strand_id
1 'polypeptide(L)'
;MTIICSILIELIGRRKNLKLDLFQCSGLLYLRILQEKWIHAVKSTRQSTGSTLPSYSLLSGPKTIVRQSRTLRIVSLQPREPSHMAAPDMSPRKTSEWFLMHACHKADYAGWRTTGMLTLFPHDLSVSDERCLASAHSRVYSALLDEGKRAPAGPFLEPFNMLPIAFLSLLAGLFATAEGAPHERRDSAPSGFVLTSSVPPTDILPFRLALTPQDFSGLERTLYSVSTPGDAQYGKHLSLEEVQKFTTPASATLDAITSFLSAHNLTQTRLSNGKNWLNVNMTAGDANMLFGANYSVFTHQETGEKVIRTLEYSIPQELEGHVQVVHPGTTFPQHIKRSKPKAIPSPPPTATSNHSTRANLPSSCNENMTPACLLELYSIPTALAPSKDSRLVVTSYEEEYKFLQQYRSDLDPSTTFTLQTVAGGKNPQDPNGIGAEGTLDIQMTVGLASGIPVTLLATGESNLLDPVGFINSMDALLAESNPPQVVTISYGWDEDSIAPALASTICNSFAQVGARGVSILVASGDGGVSGGHANTSCTSSDPFLPVFPGTCPFVTAVGSTIYNNETAAYFSSGGFSNVFATPSYQSSSPYVSNYLKTLGNTYKGRYNASGRAFPDVATIGDYVAIVYEGIDQQEGGTSCSAPMFASVVALLNSELLAAGKSVLGFLNPLLWSGKFDGALNDVTTGSNPGCGSNGFSAGAGWDPVTGFGTPNYPKMKAALGL
;
A
#
# COMPACT_ATOMS: atom_id res chain seq x y z
N MET A 1 68.64 -1.67 0.01
CA MET A 1 68.76 -2.49 1.23
C MET A 1 67.39 -2.48 1.92
N THR A 2 66.82 -3.56 2.44
CA THR A 2 67.22 -4.98 2.56
C THR A 2 65.98 -5.76 3.04
N ILE A 3 65.72 -7.02 2.71
CA ILE A 3 66.40 -7.99 1.81
C ILE A 3 65.35 -9.03 1.35
N ILE A 4 65.51 -9.61 0.15
CA ILE A 4 64.89 -10.87 -0.35
C ILE A 4 63.37 -11.03 -0.07
N CYS A 5 62.52 -10.95 -1.10
CA CYS A 5 62.31 -12.14 -1.92
C CYS A 5 62.34 -11.90 -3.44
N SER A 6 63.51 -11.47 -3.94
CA SER A 6 63.85 -11.50 -5.37
C SER A 6 64.14 -12.94 -5.87
N ILE A 7 63.22 -13.88 -5.64
CA ILE A 7 63.35 -15.28 -6.10
C ILE A 7 62.02 -15.77 -6.71
N LEU A 8 61.48 -15.02 -7.68
CA LEU A 8 60.55 -15.58 -8.69
C LEU A 8 60.58 -14.86 -10.06
N ILE A 9 61.60 -14.03 -10.33
CA ILE A 9 61.82 -13.41 -11.65
C ILE A 9 63.27 -13.67 -12.13
N GLU A 10 63.68 -14.95 -12.10
CA GLU A 10 64.87 -15.39 -12.86
C GLU A 10 64.66 -16.76 -13.55
N LEU A 11 63.42 -17.05 -13.96
CA LEU A 11 63.16 -18.00 -15.03
C LEU A 11 62.28 -17.36 -16.11
N ILE A 12 62.91 -17.06 -17.26
CA ILE A 12 62.28 -16.82 -18.56
C ILE A 12 61.29 -15.63 -18.59
N GLY A 13 61.70 -14.40 -18.93
CA GLY A 13 63.00 -14.01 -19.51
C GLY A 13 63.03 -14.01 -21.04
N ARG A 14 61.95 -13.60 -21.75
CA ARG A 14 62.00 -13.28 -23.20
C ARG A 14 61.14 -12.06 -23.59
N ARG A 15 61.79 -10.88 -23.58
CA ARG A 15 61.81 -9.81 -24.61
C ARG A 15 60.57 -9.71 -25.54
N LYS A 16 59.92 -8.55 -25.73
CA LYS A 16 60.51 -7.19 -25.87
C LYS A 16 59.57 -6.04 -25.43
N ASN A 17 60.21 -4.99 -24.90
CA ASN A 17 59.93 -3.56 -25.12
C ASN A 17 58.49 -3.03 -24.97
N LEU A 18 58.15 -2.54 -23.77
CA LEU A 18 57.45 -1.26 -23.67
C LEU A 18 58.47 -0.11 -23.81
N LYS A 19 58.00 1.06 -24.26
CA LYS A 19 58.38 2.34 -23.64
C LYS A 19 57.17 2.83 -22.86
N LEU A 20 57.36 3.24 -21.61
CA LEU A 20 56.44 4.14 -20.94
C LEU A 20 57.00 5.56 -21.06
N ASP A 21 56.09 6.54 -21.16
CA ASP A 21 56.27 7.84 -20.53
C ASP A 21 55.12 7.98 -19.52
N LEU A 22 55.42 8.39 -18.29
CA LEU A 22 54.41 8.60 -17.26
C LEU A 22 53.93 10.05 -17.27
N PHE A 23 52.62 10.24 -17.17
CA PHE A 23 52.04 11.32 -16.38
C PHE A 23 50.96 10.75 -15.46
N GLN A 24 50.87 11.30 -14.25
CA GLN A 24 50.25 10.63 -13.10
C GLN A 24 49.20 11.52 -12.44
N CYS A 25 47.95 11.05 -12.43
CA CYS A 25 46.93 11.38 -11.42
C CYS A 25 45.82 10.31 -11.45
N SER A 26 45.31 9.96 -10.26
CA SER A 26 44.09 9.16 -9.95
C SER A 26 43.10 8.91 -11.11
N GLY A 27 42.60 7.70 -11.39
CA GLY A 27 42.41 6.52 -10.54
C GLY A 27 40.98 6.51 -9.95
N LEU A 28 40.15 5.47 -10.08
CA LEU A 28 40.36 4.08 -10.51
C LEU A 28 39.26 3.60 -11.49
N LEU A 29 39.48 2.47 -12.19
CA LEU A 29 38.68 2.01 -13.33
C LEU A 29 37.86 0.74 -13.00
N TYR A 30 36.66 0.63 -13.57
CA TYR A 30 35.85 -0.59 -13.56
C TYR A 30 36.46 -1.67 -14.47
N LEU A 31 36.68 -2.88 -13.97
CA LEU A 31 37.16 -4.01 -14.78
C LEU A 31 36.01 -4.66 -15.56
N ARG A 32 36.13 -4.73 -16.89
CA ARG A 32 35.18 -5.42 -17.78
C ARG A 32 35.93 -6.39 -18.69
N ILE A 33 35.66 -7.69 -18.52
CA ILE A 33 36.23 -8.74 -19.38
C ILE A 33 35.27 -8.97 -20.56
N LEU A 34 35.82 -8.98 -21.78
CA LEU A 34 35.14 -9.39 -23.01
C LEU A 34 36.12 -10.22 -23.86
N GLN A 35 35.67 -11.35 -24.39
CA GLN A 35 36.40 -12.10 -25.42
C GLN A 35 35.81 -11.81 -26.80
N GLU A 36 36.63 -11.15 -27.64
CA GLU A 36 37.09 -11.62 -28.96
C GLU A 36 36.44 -12.88 -29.60
N LYS A 37 36.37 -13.08 -30.94
CA LYS A 37 36.98 -12.51 -32.19
C LYS A 37 35.95 -12.69 -33.34
N TRP A 38 35.98 -12.13 -34.57
CA TRP A 38 36.61 -11.00 -35.32
C TRP A 38 35.97 -11.01 -36.76
N ILE A 39 36.57 -10.31 -37.76
CA ILE A 39 36.41 -10.52 -39.24
C ILE A 39 35.11 -9.93 -39.87
N HIS A 40 35.12 -9.08 -40.92
CA HIS A 40 36.23 -8.45 -41.68
C HIS A 40 35.84 -7.07 -42.30
N ALA A 41 36.88 -6.25 -42.53
CA ALA A 41 37.13 -5.44 -43.74
C ALA A 41 36.40 -4.11 -44.04
N VAL A 42 37.19 -3.03 -43.91
CA VAL A 42 37.42 -1.96 -44.91
C VAL A 42 36.39 -0.81 -45.09
N LYS A 43 36.84 0.40 -44.68
CA LYS A 43 36.87 1.72 -45.35
C LYS A 43 35.79 2.07 -46.42
N SER A 44 35.30 3.32 -46.54
CA SER A 44 35.95 4.59 -46.19
C SER A 44 34.99 5.80 -46.03
N THR A 45 35.26 6.61 -45.00
CA THR A 45 35.33 8.10 -44.95
C THR A 45 34.31 9.04 -45.63
N ARG A 46 34.00 10.11 -44.85
CA ARG A 46 33.58 11.49 -45.22
C ARG A 46 32.08 11.73 -45.50
N GLN A 47 31.41 12.58 -44.70
CA GLN A 47 31.42 14.07 -44.71
C GLN A 47 30.86 14.62 -46.05
N SER A 48 29.97 15.60 -46.10
CA SER A 48 29.29 16.44 -45.09
C SER A 48 28.35 17.41 -45.82
N THR A 49 27.45 18.12 -45.13
CA THR A 49 26.57 19.20 -45.66
C THR A 49 25.53 18.75 -46.71
N GLY A 50 24.38 19.42 -46.88
CA GLY A 50 23.78 20.49 -46.06
C GLY A 50 22.64 21.23 -46.77
N SER A 51 21.75 21.85 -45.97
CA SER A 51 20.79 22.93 -46.32
C SER A 51 19.70 22.73 -47.41
N THR A 52 18.47 23.12 -47.03
CA THR A 52 17.39 23.75 -47.85
C THR A 52 16.79 22.96 -49.05
N LEU A 53 15.52 22.54 -49.02
CA LEU A 53 14.27 23.31 -49.33
C LEU A 53 14.15 23.81 -50.80
N PRO A 54 12.93 23.92 -51.40
CA PRO A 54 11.58 23.66 -50.88
C PRO A 54 10.68 22.77 -51.78
N SER A 55 9.40 22.70 -51.39
CA SER A 55 8.24 22.07 -52.03
C SER A 55 8.00 22.34 -53.54
N TYR A 56 7.37 21.36 -54.21
CA TYR A 56 6.36 21.61 -55.24
C TYR A 56 5.19 20.60 -55.12
N SER A 57 3.97 21.07 -55.33
CA SER A 57 2.75 20.26 -55.42
C SER A 57 2.21 20.26 -56.85
N LEU A 58 1.54 19.18 -57.26
CA LEU A 58 0.65 19.16 -58.43
C LEU A 58 -0.32 17.98 -58.36
N LEU A 59 -1.53 18.16 -58.88
CA LEU A 59 -2.61 17.16 -58.84
C LEU A 59 -2.73 16.39 -60.15
N SER A 60 -3.02 15.09 -60.06
CA SER A 60 -3.87 14.38 -61.04
C SER A 60 -4.36 13.04 -60.47
N GLY A 61 -5.67 12.79 -60.50
CA GLY A 61 -6.24 11.44 -60.53
C GLY A 61 -6.84 11.16 -61.92
N PRO A 62 -7.88 10.32 -62.05
CA PRO A 62 -8.16 9.09 -61.32
C PRO A 62 -8.28 7.89 -62.30
N LYS A 63 -8.37 6.64 -61.79
CA LYS A 63 -9.05 5.54 -62.52
C LYS A 63 -9.28 4.29 -61.67
N THR A 64 -10.49 3.75 -61.76
CA THR A 64 -10.96 2.53 -61.10
C THR A 64 -11.10 1.40 -62.11
N ILE A 65 -10.52 0.21 -61.86
CA ILE A 65 -10.94 -1.06 -62.47
C ILE A 65 -10.91 -2.16 -61.40
N VAL A 66 -11.93 -3.03 -61.43
CA VAL A 66 -12.14 -4.14 -60.47
C VAL A 66 -11.72 -5.47 -61.10
N ARG A 67 -11.11 -6.38 -60.33
CA ARG A 67 -11.31 -7.84 -60.52
C ARG A 67 -11.04 -8.67 -59.27
N GLN A 68 -11.61 -9.88 -59.26
CA GLN A 68 -11.71 -10.80 -58.14
C GLN A 68 -10.54 -11.80 -58.07
N SER A 69 -10.28 -12.34 -56.88
CA SER A 69 -9.75 -13.70 -56.70
C SER A 69 -10.47 -14.37 -55.50
N ARG A 70 -10.35 -15.70 -55.36
CA ARG A 70 -11.29 -16.53 -54.57
C ARG A 70 -10.77 -16.96 -53.20
N THR A 71 -11.72 -17.20 -52.30
CA THR A 71 -11.56 -17.89 -51.01
C THR A 71 -10.95 -19.28 -51.16
N LEU A 72 -10.13 -19.68 -50.18
CA LEU A 72 -9.73 -21.06 -49.93
C LEU A 72 -10.05 -21.39 -48.47
N ARG A 73 -10.90 -22.39 -48.22
CA ARG A 73 -11.16 -22.94 -46.87
C ARG A 73 -10.39 -24.24 -46.73
N ILE A 74 -9.70 -24.41 -45.62
CA ILE A 74 -9.22 -25.72 -45.15
C ILE A 74 -10.22 -26.23 -44.11
N VAL A 75 -10.57 -27.51 -44.19
CA VAL A 75 -11.46 -28.19 -43.25
C VAL A 75 -10.62 -29.17 -42.44
N SER A 76 -10.78 -29.16 -41.12
CA SER A 76 -10.30 -30.23 -40.24
C SER A 76 -11.49 -31.03 -39.70
N LEU A 77 -11.27 -32.31 -39.40
CA LEU A 77 -12.31 -33.28 -39.08
C LEU A 77 -12.46 -33.48 -37.56
N GLN A 78 -13.70 -33.65 -37.10
CA GLN A 78 -14.02 -34.19 -35.78
C GLN A 78 -14.75 -35.54 -35.92
N PRO A 79 -14.54 -36.50 -34.99
CA PRO A 79 -15.32 -37.74 -34.95
C PRO A 79 -16.76 -37.51 -34.43
N ARG A 80 -17.67 -38.38 -34.87
CA ARG A 80 -18.92 -38.73 -34.18
C ARG A 80 -18.67 -40.00 -33.31
N GLU A 81 -19.55 -40.62 -32.52
CA GLU A 81 -21.03 -40.71 -32.29
C GLU A 81 -21.27 -40.99 -30.77
N PRO A 82 -22.48 -41.30 -30.22
CA PRO A 82 -23.84 -41.32 -30.80
C PRO A 82 -24.89 -40.51 -30.01
N SER A 83 -26.13 -40.51 -30.53
CA SER A 83 -27.34 -39.91 -29.96
C SER A 83 -28.20 -40.89 -29.14
N HIS A 84 -29.00 -40.39 -28.18
CA HIS A 84 -30.28 -40.99 -27.77
C HIS A 84 -31.34 -39.92 -27.44
N MET A 85 -32.59 -40.33 -27.13
CA MET A 85 -33.80 -39.58 -27.51
C MET A 85 -34.58 -38.92 -26.35
N ALA A 86 -35.09 -37.71 -26.62
CA ALA A 86 -36.43 -37.16 -26.31
C ALA A 86 -37.07 -37.29 -24.91
N ALA A 87 -37.21 -36.12 -24.24
CA ALA A 87 -38.46 -35.49 -23.75
C ALA A 87 -39.32 -36.18 -22.63
N PRO A 88 -40.29 -35.48 -21.98
CA PRO A 88 -40.74 -34.09 -22.16
C PRO A 88 -40.79 -33.22 -20.86
N ASP A 89 -41.33 -32.01 -21.03
CA ASP A 89 -41.73 -30.99 -20.03
C ASP A 89 -42.64 -31.50 -18.89
N MET A 90 -42.43 -30.96 -17.67
CA MET A 90 -43.52 -30.70 -16.72
C MET A 90 -43.15 -29.65 -15.65
N SER A 91 -43.93 -28.57 -15.55
CA SER A 91 -44.03 -27.74 -14.32
C SER A 91 -45.00 -28.39 -13.30
N PRO A 92 -44.88 -28.10 -11.98
CA PRO A 92 -45.82 -27.13 -11.42
C PRO A 92 -45.36 -26.30 -10.20
N ARG A 93 -46.29 -25.41 -9.85
CA ARG A 93 -46.40 -24.39 -8.79
C ARG A 93 -46.05 -24.81 -7.34
N LYS A 94 -45.69 -23.77 -6.56
CA LYS A 94 -45.87 -23.54 -5.11
C LYS A 94 -46.71 -24.57 -4.30
N THR A 95 -46.16 -25.00 -3.15
CA THR A 95 -46.86 -25.03 -1.84
C THR A 95 -45.86 -25.03 -0.67
N SER A 96 -46.36 -24.92 0.56
CA SER A 96 -45.60 -24.67 1.81
C SER A 96 -45.82 -25.77 2.87
N GLU A 97 -44.79 -25.98 3.71
CA GLU A 97 -44.81 -26.71 5.01
C GLU A 97 -45.18 -28.23 5.03
N TRP A 98 -44.43 -29.05 5.79
CA TRP A 98 -44.85 -29.66 7.07
C TRP A 98 -43.91 -30.80 7.55
N PHE A 99 -43.25 -30.61 8.70
CA PHE A 99 -42.77 -31.64 9.66
C PHE A 99 -41.66 -32.62 9.15
N LEU A 100 -41.00 -33.48 9.96
CA LEU A 100 -41.29 -33.99 11.31
C LEU A 100 -40.01 -34.28 12.17
N MET A 101 -40.19 -34.23 13.50
CA MET A 101 -39.27 -34.39 14.65
C MET A 101 -37.96 -35.22 14.54
N HIS A 102 -37.00 -34.84 15.40
CA HIS A 102 -36.61 -35.70 16.53
C HIS A 102 -36.44 -34.91 17.84
N ALA A 103 -36.73 -35.58 18.96
CA ALA A 103 -36.44 -35.13 20.33
C ALA A 103 -35.39 -36.12 20.94
N CYS A 104 -34.93 -36.06 22.20
CA CYS A 104 -35.36 -35.31 23.37
C CYS A 104 -34.23 -35.29 24.41
N HIS A 105 -34.03 -34.19 25.15
CA HIS A 105 -34.00 -34.27 26.62
C HIS A 105 -34.21 -32.91 27.28
N LYS A 106 -34.77 -32.94 28.48
CA LYS A 106 -35.08 -31.78 29.33
C LYS A 106 -34.47 -31.97 30.72
N ALA A 107 -34.19 -30.85 31.39
CA ALA A 107 -34.33 -30.69 32.83
C ALA A 107 -34.82 -29.25 33.08
N ASP A 108 -35.77 -29.08 33.99
CA ASP A 108 -36.44 -27.81 34.28
C ASP A 108 -35.86 -27.14 35.55
N TYR A 109 -36.03 -25.82 35.71
CA TYR A 109 -37.01 -25.28 36.69
C TYR A 109 -37.29 -23.77 36.52
N ALA A 110 -38.44 -23.32 37.05
CA ALA A 110 -39.09 -22.03 36.73
C ALA A 110 -38.59 -20.81 37.55
N GLY A 111 -38.93 -19.58 37.11
CA GLY A 111 -38.40 -18.34 37.71
C GLY A 111 -39.13 -16.99 37.49
N TRP A 112 -40.45 -16.96 37.30
CA TRP A 112 -41.31 -15.74 37.39
C TRP A 112 -41.19 -14.61 36.33
N ARG A 113 -42.29 -13.84 36.22
CA ARG A 113 -42.45 -12.60 35.42
C ARG A 113 -42.56 -11.41 36.39
N THR A 114 -42.19 -10.18 35.97
CA THR A 114 -43.16 -9.14 35.53
C THR A 114 -42.52 -7.81 35.10
N THR A 115 -43.16 -7.22 34.09
CA THR A 115 -43.20 -5.79 33.70
C THR A 115 -43.07 -4.73 34.81
N GLY A 116 -42.36 -3.64 34.48
CA GLY A 116 -42.41 -2.33 35.16
C GLY A 116 -41.79 -1.24 34.26
N MET A 117 -42.40 -0.06 34.17
CA MET A 117 -42.05 1.01 33.20
C MET A 117 -42.14 2.41 33.87
N LEU A 118 -41.61 3.43 33.19
CA LEU A 118 -41.80 4.89 33.40
C LEU A 118 -40.92 5.65 34.43
N THR A 119 -39.91 6.35 33.88
CA THR A 119 -39.69 7.83 33.93
C THR A 119 -39.28 8.63 35.19
N LEU A 120 -38.20 9.40 34.98
CA LEU A 120 -37.93 10.83 35.34
C LEU A 120 -37.49 11.24 36.78
N PHE A 121 -36.20 11.61 36.86
CA PHE A 121 -35.58 12.88 37.37
C PHE A 121 -36.40 13.87 38.23
N PRO A 122 -35.77 14.64 39.18
CA PRO A 122 -34.54 15.41 38.93
C PRO A 122 -33.54 15.65 40.12
N HIS A 123 -32.56 16.53 39.84
CA HIS A 123 -31.59 17.26 40.71
C HIS A 123 -30.26 16.61 41.13
N ASP A 124 -29.19 17.15 40.51
CA ASP A 124 -27.98 17.75 41.10
C ASP A 124 -27.26 17.08 42.28
N LEU A 125 -25.99 16.71 42.04
CA LEU A 125 -24.84 17.33 42.70
C LEU A 125 -23.57 17.13 41.83
N SER A 126 -22.46 17.79 42.19
CA SER A 126 -21.35 18.13 41.28
C SER A 126 -19.95 17.82 41.82
N VAL A 127 -18.96 17.69 40.92
CA VAL A 127 -17.48 17.63 41.18
C VAL A 127 -17.03 16.27 41.78
N SER A 128 -15.86 15.67 41.49
CA SER A 128 -14.60 16.07 40.78
C SER A 128 -14.01 14.94 39.89
N ASP A 129 -12.98 15.26 39.08
CA ASP A 129 -12.02 14.28 38.50
C ASP A 129 -11.43 13.32 39.57
N GLU A 130 -11.19 12.07 39.17
CA GLU A 130 -9.99 11.32 39.58
C GLU A 130 -9.28 10.77 38.33
N ARG A 131 -7.93 10.79 38.34
CA ARG A 131 -7.08 10.27 37.27
C ARG A 131 -5.91 9.47 37.85
N CYS A 132 -5.30 8.63 37.01
CA CYS A 132 -3.95 8.08 37.18
C CYS A 132 -3.74 7.05 38.32
N LEU A 133 -4.32 5.86 38.12
CA LEU A 133 -3.58 4.61 38.33
C LEU A 133 -2.96 4.19 36.98
N ALA A 134 -1.76 3.61 36.90
CA ALA A 134 -0.71 3.45 37.91
C ALA A 134 0.68 3.38 37.24
N SER A 135 1.73 3.84 37.94
CA SER A 135 3.12 3.56 37.57
C SER A 135 4.04 3.69 38.78
N ALA A 136 4.43 2.54 39.37
CA ALA A 136 5.55 2.40 40.31
C ALA A 136 5.76 0.91 40.66
N HIS A 137 6.70 0.25 40.00
CA HIS A 137 7.27 -1.03 40.47
C HIS A 137 8.80 -0.91 40.49
N SER A 138 9.45 -1.68 41.37
CA SER A 138 10.88 -1.62 41.73
C SER A 138 11.31 -0.50 42.71
N ARG A 139 12.45 -0.75 43.38
CA ARG A 139 13.17 0.08 44.38
C ARG A 139 12.60 0.19 45.82
N VAL A 140 12.73 -0.87 46.61
CA VAL A 140 13.39 -0.79 47.94
C VAL A 140 14.11 -2.12 48.23
N TYR A 141 15.44 -2.12 48.36
CA TYR A 141 16.18 -3.27 48.91
C TYR A 141 17.55 -2.89 49.51
N SER A 142 17.61 -1.86 50.35
CA SER A 142 18.87 -1.45 51.03
C SER A 142 18.67 -0.44 52.17
N ALA A 143 18.32 -0.90 53.39
CA ALA A 143 18.35 -0.08 54.62
C ALA A 143 18.19 -0.88 55.95
N LEU A 144 19.08 -1.83 56.27
CA LEU A 144 19.18 -2.41 57.63
C LEU A 144 20.63 -2.73 58.04
N LEU A 145 21.39 -1.70 58.38
CA LEU A 145 22.58 -1.80 59.23
C LEU A 145 22.64 -0.60 60.20
N ASP A 146 23.15 -0.90 61.39
CA ASP A 146 23.51 -0.01 62.50
C ASP A 146 22.41 0.61 63.38
N GLU A 147 22.15 -0.03 64.52
CA GLU A 147 22.38 0.60 65.83
C GLU A 147 22.51 -0.49 66.92
N GLY A 148 23.67 -0.60 67.57
CA GLY A 148 23.92 -1.57 68.65
C GLY A 148 24.06 -0.94 70.04
N LYS A 149 23.62 -1.62 71.11
CA LYS A 149 23.94 -1.26 72.51
C LYS A 149 23.92 -2.44 73.51
N ARG A 150 25.06 -2.56 74.21
CA ARG A 150 25.29 -3.19 75.55
C ARG A 150 25.41 -4.72 75.65
N ALA A 151 26.29 -5.14 76.56
CA ALA A 151 26.70 -6.52 76.90
C ALA A 151 26.46 -6.78 78.43
N PRO A 152 26.87 -7.90 79.10
CA PRO A 152 28.30 -8.27 79.28
C PRO A 152 28.69 -9.78 79.41
N ALA A 153 29.97 -10.06 79.10
CA ALA A 153 30.92 -11.00 79.72
C ALA A 153 30.56 -12.47 80.10
N GLY A 154 31.35 -13.44 79.60
CA GLY A 154 31.52 -14.81 80.16
C GLY A 154 32.37 -15.73 79.25
N PRO A 155 33.24 -16.64 79.76
CA PRO A 155 34.48 -17.01 79.03
C PRO A 155 34.66 -18.47 78.56
N PHE A 156 35.49 -18.64 77.52
CA PHE A 156 36.34 -19.80 77.15
C PHE A 156 35.75 -21.22 76.97
N LEU A 157 35.97 -21.82 75.79
CA LEU A 157 36.68 -23.11 75.61
C LEU A 157 37.06 -23.39 74.12
N GLU A 158 37.84 -24.46 73.92
CA GLU A 158 38.61 -24.85 72.71
C GLU A 158 37.81 -25.60 71.61
N PRO A 159 38.36 -25.81 70.38
CA PRO A 159 37.58 -26.08 69.16
C PRO A 159 37.40 -27.55 68.77
N PHE A 160 36.53 -27.81 67.79
CA PHE A 160 36.43 -29.08 67.06
C PHE A 160 36.29 -28.88 65.54
N ASN A 161 36.91 -29.77 64.76
CA ASN A 161 36.85 -29.78 63.29
C ASN A 161 35.48 -30.21 62.75
N MET A 162 34.93 -29.48 61.78
CA MET A 162 34.27 -30.07 60.60
C MET A 162 34.37 -29.16 59.37
N LEU A 163 34.93 -29.71 58.29
CA LEU A 163 34.55 -29.44 56.90
C LEU A 163 33.56 -30.56 56.46
N PRO A 164 32.87 -30.52 55.29
CA PRO A 164 33.11 -29.69 54.10
C PRO A 164 31.83 -29.07 53.46
N ILE A 165 31.91 -28.71 52.17
CA ILE A 165 30.82 -28.47 51.19
C ILE A 165 30.02 -27.16 51.34
N ALA A 166 30.59 -26.04 50.90
CA ALA A 166 29.86 -24.78 50.67
C ALA A 166 30.47 -23.85 49.57
N PHE A 167 31.13 -24.40 48.54
CA PHE A 167 31.83 -23.61 47.51
C PHE A 167 31.64 -24.18 46.08
N LEU A 168 30.39 -24.20 45.58
CA LEU A 168 30.10 -24.55 44.18
C LEU A 168 28.78 -23.96 43.63
N SER A 169 28.31 -22.83 44.19
CA SER A 169 27.03 -22.19 43.84
C SER A 169 27.14 -20.69 43.52
N LEU A 170 28.34 -20.10 43.54
CA LEU A 170 28.54 -18.65 43.38
C LEU A 170 29.19 -18.25 42.04
N LEU A 171 28.77 -18.89 40.94
CA LEU A 171 29.20 -18.51 39.58
C LEU A 171 28.10 -18.66 38.50
N ALA A 172 26.87 -19.03 38.88
CA ALA A 172 25.72 -19.19 37.98
C ALA A 172 24.78 -17.96 37.93
N GLY A 173 25.19 -16.82 38.50
CA GLY A 173 24.34 -15.64 38.69
C GLY A 173 24.56 -14.49 37.70
N LEU A 174 25.37 -14.69 36.64
CA LEU A 174 25.78 -13.63 35.69
C LEU A 174 25.37 -13.88 34.23
N PHE A 175 24.38 -14.74 34.01
CA PHE A 175 23.60 -14.80 32.77
C PHE A 175 22.09 -14.76 33.06
N ALA A 176 21.70 -13.85 33.95
CA ALA A 176 20.36 -13.27 33.88
C ALA A 176 20.35 -12.31 32.68
N THR A 177 20.18 -12.85 31.47
CA THR A 177 19.72 -12.04 30.34
C THR A 177 18.39 -11.44 30.75
N ALA A 178 18.35 -10.12 30.92
CA ALA A 178 17.09 -9.42 30.93
C ALA A 178 16.51 -9.58 29.52
N GLU A 179 15.60 -10.54 29.34
CA GLU A 179 14.81 -10.67 28.14
C GLU A 179 14.03 -9.36 27.98
N GLY A 180 14.53 -8.49 27.10
CA GLY A 180 13.85 -7.26 26.74
C GLY A 180 12.48 -7.60 26.17
N ALA A 181 11.50 -6.70 26.36
CA ALA A 181 10.22 -6.85 25.68
C ALA A 181 10.46 -6.99 24.17
N PRO A 182 9.80 -7.93 23.48
CA PRO A 182 10.00 -8.12 22.05
C PRO A 182 9.67 -6.84 21.30
N HIS A 183 10.50 -6.51 20.31
CA HIS A 183 10.39 -5.30 19.50
C HIS A 183 9.10 -5.28 18.68
N GLU A 184 8.73 -6.42 18.12
CA GLU A 184 7.36 -6.67 17.64
C GLU A 184 6.90 -8.06 18.12
N ARG A 185 5.64 -8.17 18.51
CA ARG A 185 4.96 -9.41 18.93
C ARG A 185 3.51 -9.43 18.44
N ARG A 186 3.00 -10.61 18.14
CA ARG A 186 1.59 -10.93 17.88
C ARG A 186 1.29 -12.33 18.43
N ASP A 187 0.22 -12.50 19.21
CA ASP A 187 0.00 -13.71 20.00
C ASP A 187 -0.42 -14.97 19.21
N SER A 188 -0.86 -14.84 17.95
CA SER A 188 -1.24 -15.97 17.08
C SER A 188 -0.91 -15.72 15.61
N ALA A 189 -0.94 -16.74 14.76
CA ALA A 189 -1.10 -16.50 13.33
C ALA A 189 -2.43 -15.74 13.07
N PRO A 190 -2.50 -14.88 12.03
CA PRO A 190 -3.77 -14.27 11.62
C PRO A 190 -4.70 -15.32 11.00
N SER A 191 -5.97 -14.95 10.80
CA SER A 191 -6.98 -15.83 10.22
C SER A 191 -6.52 -16.44 8.88
N GLY A 192 -6.91 -17.69 8.64
CA GLY A 192 -6.50 -18.46 7.46
C GLY A 192 -5.08 -19.05 7.50
N PHE A 193 -4.16 -18.57 8.34
CA PHE A 193 -2.81 -19.14 8.45
C PHE A 193 -2.65 -20.08 9.65
N VAL A 194 -2.00 -21.22 9.43
CA VAL A 194 -1.63 -22.17 10.50
C VAL A 194 -0.15 -22.53 10.45
N LEU A 195 0.45 -22.73 11.63
CA LEU A 195 1.81 -23.26 11.77
C LEU A 195 1.86 -24.69 11.23
N THR A 196 2.80 -24.99 10.33
CA THR A 196 2.90 -26.32 9.70
C THR A 196 4.27 -27.00 9.83
N SER A 197 5.37 -26.26 9.93
CA SER A 197 6.67 -26.81 10.32
C SER A 197 7.60 -25.73 10.87
N SER A 198 8.68 -26.13 11.55
CA SER A 198 9.86 -25.27 11.70
C SER A 198 10.52 -25.01 10.34
N VAL A 199 11.34 -23.96 10.27
CA VAL A 199 12.31 -23.78 9.18
C VAL A 199 13.62 -24.52 9.55
N PRO A 200 14.26 -25.26 8.63
CA PRO A 200 15.59 -25.82 8.87
C PRO A 200 16.60 -24.70 9.21
N PRO A 201 17.41 -24.82 10.27
CA PRO A 201 18.33 -23.75 10.69
C PRO A 201 19.34 -23.31 9.61
N THR A 202 19.61 -24.14 8.60
CA THR A 202 20.52 -23.86 7.49
C THR A 202 19.89 -23.11 6.32
N ASP A 203 18.57 -22.97 6.27
CA ASP A 203 17.90 -22.34 5.14
C ASP A 203 18.15 -20.83 5.14
N ILE A 204 18.57 -20.29 3.98
CA ILE A 204 18.92 -18.88 3.83
C ILE A 204 17.63 -18.08 3.58
N LEU A 205 17.37 -17.11 4.45
CA LEU A 205 16.19 -16.24 4.39
C LEU A 205 16.60 -14.81 3.95
N PRO A 206 15.85 -14.18 3.04
CA PRO A 206 16.11 -12.81 2.61
C PRO A 206 15.43 -11.79 3.55
N PHE A 207 16.22 -11.12 4.38
CA PHE A 207 15.74 -10.08 5.28
C PHE A 207 15.86 -8.68 4.68
N ARG A 208 14.95 -7.80 5.09
CA ARG A 208 14.97 -6.35 4.92
C ARG A 208 15.06 -5.70 6.31
N LEU A 209 16.10 -4.91 6.53
CA LEU A 209 16.28 -4.10 7.74
C LEU A 209 15.97 -2.64 7.40
N ALA A 210 15.01 -2.05 8.11
CA ALA A 210 14.71 -0.63 8.05
C ALA A 210 15.65 0.13 8.99
N LEU A 211 16.43 1.08 8.47
CA LEU A 211 17.35 1.91 9.25
C LEU A 211 16.66 3.19 9.72
N THR A 212 16.94 3.61 10.95
CA THR A 212 16.37 4.83 11.52
C THR A 212 16.84 6.08 10.74
N PRO A 213 15.93 6.89 10.18
CA PRO A 213 16.26 8.15 9.50
C PRO A 213 16.72 9.22 10.49
N GLN A 214 17.59 10.14 10.06
CA GLN A 214 18.20 11.13 10.97
C GLN A 214 17.24 12.22 11.49
N ASP A 215 16.28 12.69 10.69
CA ASP A 215 15.21 13.61 11.13
C ASP A 215 13.92 13.44 10.30
N PHE A 216 13.16 12.37 10.57
CA PHE A 216 11.83 12.23 9.96
C PHE A 216 10.87 13.35 10.39
N SER A 217 11.01 13.91 11.59
CA SER A 217 10.17 15.04 12.05
C SER A 217 10.36 16.29 11.19
N GLY A 218 11.57 16.50 10.67
CA GLY A 218 11.92 17.56 9.73
C GLY A 218 11.32 17.30 8.36
N LEU A 219 11.33 16.06 7.88
CA LEU A 219 10.64 15.70 6.64
C LEU A 219 9.13 15.95 6.76
N GLU A 220 8.47 15.47 7.81
CA GLU A 220 7.02 15.64 8.00
C GLU A 220 6.64 17.13 8.04
N ARG A 221 7.33 17.95 8.83
CA ARG A 221 7.11 19.40 8.88
C ARG A 221 7.34 20.06 7.52
N THR A 222 8.34 19.62 6.76
CA THR A 222 8.65 20.16 5.43
C THR A 222 7.61 19.73 4.39
N LEU A 223 7.16 18.47 4.44
CA LEU A 223 6.06 17.92 3.63
C LEU A 223 4.78 18.74 3.82
N TYR A 224 4.37 18.99 5.07
CA TYR A 224 3.21 19.83 5.33
C TYR A 224 3.43 21.27 4.85
N SER A 225 4.63 21.84 5.00
CA SER A 225 4.95 23.20 4.52
C SER A 225 4.87 23.34 2.99
N VAL A 226 5.29 22.32 2.21
CA VAL A 226 5.16 22.34 0.74
C VAL A 226 3.75 21.98 0.25
N SER A 227 2.93 21.29 1.06
CA SER A 227 1.55 20.90 0.72
C SER A 227 0.43 21.79 1.26
N THR A 228 0.69 22.68 2.23
CA THR A 228 -0.36 23.51 2.84
C THR A 228 -0.59 24.82 2.08
N PRO A 229 -1.78 25.09 1.51
CA PRO A 229 -2.06 26.34 0.82
C PRO A 229 -1.90 27.55 1.76
N GLY A 230 -1.15 28.56 1.31
CA GLY A 230 -0.87 29.77 2.09
C GLY A 230 0.46 29.74 2.86
N ASP A 231 1.11 28.58 2.97
CA ASP A 231 2.53 28.54 3.37
C ASP A 231 3.41 29.18 2.27
N ALA A 232 4.46 29.88 2.69
CA ALA A 232 5.45 30.46 1.79
C ALA A 232 6.24 29.42 0.97
N GLN A 233 6.22 28.13 1.35
CA GLN A 233 6.83 27.03 0.60
C GLN A 233 5.82 26.20 -0.22
N TYR A 234 4.53 26.55 -0.23
CA TYR A 234 3.51 25.80 -0.96
C TYR A 234 3.89 25.57 -2.43
N GLY A 235 3.88 24.30 -2.87
CA GLY A 235 4.28 23.86 -4.20
C GLY A 235 5.79 23.76 -4.47
N LYS A 236 6.67 24.09 -3.51
CA LYS A 236 8.14 23.99 -3.67
C LYS A 236 8.66 22.61 -3.25
N HIS A 237 8.17 21.60 -3.95
CA HIS A 237 8.48 20.19 -3.71
C HIS A 237 9.98 19.88 -3.81
N LEU A 238 10.43 18.89 -3.04
CA LEU A 238 11.85 18.64 -2.77
C LEU A 238 12.55 17.81 -3.87
N SER A 239 13.82 18.12 -4.10
CA SER A 239 14.74 17.21 -4.78
C SER A 239 14.99 15.93 -3.97
N LEU A 240 15.51 14.87 -4.61
CA LEU A 240 15.90 13.64 -3.91
C LEU A 240 17.00 13.94 -2.88
N GLU A 241 17.93 14.81 -3.23
CA GLU A 241 19.03 15.29 -2.40
C GLU A 241 18.52 16.06 -1.17
N GLU A 242 17.38 16.76 -1.27
CA GLU A 242 16.75 17.45 -0.14
C GLU A 242 16.00 16.52 0.79
N VAL A 243 15.26 15.55 0.25
CA VAL A 243 14.66 14.47 1.06
C VAL A 243 15.74 13.70 1.82
N GLN A 244 16.88 13.39 1.17
CA GLN A 244 17.99 12.69 1.79
C GLN A 244 18.67 13.47 2.94
N LYS A 245 18.52 14.80 3.03
CA LYS A 245 18.97 15.60 4.20
C LYS A 245 18.19 15.24 5.46
N PHE A 246 16.96 14.74 5.34
CA PHE A 246 16.13 14.30 6.46
C PHE A 246 16.22 12.80 6.71
N THR A 247 16.33 11.98 5.64
CA THR A 247 16.13 10.53 5.80
C THR A 247 17.39 9.68 5.76
N THR A 248 18.51 10.14 5.21
CA THR A 248 19.77 9.37 5.27
C THR A 248 20.09 9.00 6.73
N PRO A 249 20.46 7.75 7.07
CA PRO A 249 20.75 7.39 8.45
C PRO A 249 22.04 8.06 8.92
N ALA A 250 22.08 8.48 10.19
CA ALA A 250 23.26 9.09 10.79
C ALA A 250 24.48 8.15 10.73
N SER A 251 25.70 8.70 10.75
CA SER A 251 26.93 7.88 10.65
C SER A 251 26.98 6.78 11.72
N ALA A 252 26.63 7.10 12.97
CA ALA A 252 26.53 6.13 14.06
C ALA A 252 25.61 4.93 13.73
N THR A 253 24.46 5.16 13.08
CA THR A 253 23.57 4.09 12.61
C THR A 253 24.24 3.23 11.54
N LEU A 254 24.98 3.85 10.60
CA LEU A 254 25.71 3.10 9.57
C LEU A 254 26.91 2.34 10.14
N ASP A 255 27.60 2.90 11.12
CA ASP A 255 28.78 2.32 11.77
C ASP A 255 28.38 1.15 12.68
N ALA A 256 27.31 1.27 13.46
CA ALA A 256 26.75 0.20 14.29
C ALA A 256 26.30 -1.00 13.42
N ILE A 257 25.50 -0.73 12.38
CA ILE A 257 25.04 -1.75 11.42
C ILE A 257 26.22 -2.44 10.71
N THR A 258 27.22 -1.67 10.27
CA THR A 258 28.40 -2.25 9.60
C THR A 258 29.22 -3.11 10.56
N SER A 259 29.31 -2.72 11.83
CA SER A 259 30.00 -3.48 12.89
C SER A 259 29.27 -4.79 13.19
N PHE A 260 27.97 -4.74 13.46
CA PHE A 260 27.12 -5.92 13.70
C PHE A 260 27.19 -6.93 12.55
N LEU A 261 26.94 -6.48 11.31
CA LEU A 261 26.96 -7.36 10.15
C LEU A 261 28.35 -7.98 9.93
N SER A 262 29.42 -7.23 10.14
CA SER A 262 30.80 -7.74 10.04
C SER A 262 31.12 -8.76 11.13
N ALA A 263 30.68 -8.53 12.38
CA ALA A 263 30.89 -9.46 13.50
C ALA A 263 30.21 -10.82 13.27
N HIS A 264 29.08 -10.83 12.57
CA HIS A 264 28.34 -12.05 12.20
C HIS A 264 28.65 -12.58 10.80
N ASN A 265 29.65 -12.04 10.09
CA ASN A 265 30.04 -12.41 8.72
C ASN A 265 28.90 -12.25 7.68
N LEU A 266 27.91 -11.42 7.97
CA LEU A 266 26.77 -11.15 7.11
C LEU A 266 27.12 -10.12 6.03
N THR A 267 26.49 -10.25 4.86
CA THR A 267 26.67 -9.31 3.74
C THR A 267 25.34 -8.68 3.36
N GLN A 268 25.41 -7.40 2.98
CA GLN A 268 24.26 -6.55 2.73
C GLN A 268 24.31 -5.86 1.37
N THR A 269 23.13 -5.65 0.79
CA THR A 269 22.93 -4.70 -0.32
C THR A 269 21.91 -3.65 0.13
N ARG A 270 21.92 -2.45 -0.48
CA ARG A 270 20.85 -1.46 -0.26
C ARG A 270 19.77 -1.64 -1.32
N LEU A 271 18.52 -1.35 -0.98
CA LEU A 271 17.46 -1.21 -2.00
C LEU A 271 17.63 0.13 -2.73
N SER A 272 17.51 1.25 -2.02
CA SER A 272 17.43 2.60 -2.62
C SER A 272 18.72 3.41 -2.61
N ASN A 273 18.77 4.36 -3.55
CA ASN A 273 19.61 5.57 -3.49
C ASN A 273 19.43 6.36 -2.18
N GLY A 274 18.21 6.36 -1.63
CA GLY A 274 17.84 6.90 -0.32
C GLY A 274 18.39 6.14 0.89
N LYS A 275 19.11 5.02 0.72
CA LYS A 275 19.94 4.34 1.73
C LYS A 275 19.24 3.68 2.94
N ASN A 276 17.93 3.82 3.10
CA ASN A 276 17.23 3.51 4.37
C ASN A 276 16.82 2.03 4.56
N TRP A 277 16.81 1.23 3.50
CA TRP A 277 16.57 -0.21 3.57
C TRP A 277 17.79 -1.01 3.14
N LEU A 278 18.15 -2.03 3.93
CA LEU A 278 19.17 -3.01 3.60
C LEU A 278 18.54 -4.38 3.35
N ASN A 279 18.90 -5.05 2.26
CA ASN A 279 18.69 -6.49 2.14
C ASN A 279 19.88 -7.20 2.79
N VAL A 280 19.61 -8.19 3.64
CA VAL A 280 20.61 -9.04 4.30
C VAL A 280 20.16 -10.50 4.16
N ASN A 281 21.04 -11.36 3.63
CA ASN A 281 20.78 -12.80 3.60
C ASN A 281 21.51 -13.46 4.78
N MET A 282 20.79 -14.22 5.60
CA MET A 282 21.36 -15.00 6.72
C MET A 282 20.60 -16.32 6.87
N THR A 283 21.12 -17.28 7.63
CA THR A 283 20.40 -18.53 7.85
C THR A 283 19.26 -18.34 8.86
N ALA A 284 18.25 -19.21 8.83
CA ALA A 284 17.18 -19.21 9.83
C ALA A 284 17.70 -19.42 11.26
N GLY A 285 18.80 -20.18 11.42
CA GLY A 285 19.49 -20.34 12.69
C GLY A 285 20.13 -19.04 13.19
N ASP A 286 20.83 -18.31 12.31
CA ASP A 286 21.39 -16.99 12.64
C ASP A 286 20.28 -16.00 12.99
N ALA A 287 19.20 -15.95 12.18
CA ALA A 287 18.08 -15.04 12.42
C ALA A 287 17.37 -15.29 13.75
N ASN A 288 17.15 -16.56 14.12
CA ASN A 288 16.59 -16.94 15.42
C ASN A 288 17.50 -16.51 16.57
N MET A 289 18.81 -16.72 16.44
CA MET A 289 19.81 -16.37 17.46
C MET A 289 19.96 -14.84 17.62
N LEU A 290 20.10 -14.11 16.51
CA LEU A 290 20.40 -12.67 16.50
C LEU A 290 19.19 -11.82 16.90
N PHE A 291 17.99 -12.20 16.46
CA PHE A 291 16.77 -11.44 16.74
C PHE A 291 15.90 -12.04 17.85
N GLY A 292 16.42 -13.01 18.63
CA GLY A 292 15.64 -13.68 19.69
C GLY A 292 14.31 -14.25 19.18
N ALA A 293 14.32 -14.80 17.98
CA ALA A 293 13.13 -15.08 17.17
C ALA A 293 12.92 -16.58 16.95
N ASN A 294 11.75 -16.94 16.43
CA ASN A 294 11.45 -18.31 16.00
C ASN A 294 10.78 -18.32 14.62
N TYR A 295 11.60 -18.38 13.55
CA TYR A 295 11.14 -18.47 12.18
C TYR A 295 10.60 -19.87 11.86
N SER A 296 9.33 -19.90 11.49
CA SER A 296 8.57 -21.11 11.18
C SER A 296 7.81 -20.96 9.86
N VAL A 297 7.45 -22.10 9.27
CA VAL A 297 6.62 -22.19 8.08
C VAL A 297 5.16 -22.19 8.51
N PHE A 298 4.42 -21.20 8.02
CA PHE A 298 2.97 -21.13 8.12
C PHE A 298 2.37 -21.38 6.74
N THR A 299 1.27 -22.14 6.69
CA THR A 299 0.52 -22.42 5.46
C THR A 299 -0.83 -21.73 5.52
N HIS A 300 -1.23 -21.06 4.45
CA HIS A 300 -2.58 -20.55 4.28
C HIS A 300 -3.54 -21.71 3.95
N GLN A 301 -4.60 -21.89 4.76
CA GLN A 301 -5.45 -23.09 4.72
C GLN A 301 -6.28 -23.21 3.43
N GLU A 302 -6.64 -22.10 2.79
CA GLU A 302 -7.45 -22.12 1.57
C GLU A 302 -6.61 -22.32 0.29
N THR A 303 -5.41 -21.75 0.22
CA THR A 303 -4.56 -21.80 -1.00
C THR A 303 -3.43 -22.82 -0.92
N GLY A 304 -3.05 -23.27 0.28
CA GLY A 304 -1.87 -24.12 0.50
C GLY A 304 -0.54 -23.37 0.35
N GLU A 305 -0.55 -22.06 0.10
CA GLU A 305 0.66 -21.24 -0.02
C GLU A 305 1.38 -21.11 1.31
N LYS A 306 2.71 -21.05 1.26
CA LYS A 306 3.58 -21.10 2.43
C LYS A 306 4.35 -19.81 2.62
N VAL A 307 4.39 -19.34 3.86
CA VAL A 307 5.14 -18.15 4.27
C VAL A 307 6.08 -18.49 5.41
N ILE A 308 7.29 -17.93 5.39
CA ILE A 308 8.21 -17.99 6.52
C ILE A 308 8.06 -16.70 7.31
N ARG A 309 7.73 -16.84 8.61
CA ARG A 309 7.41 -15.76 9.54
C ARG A 309 7.76 -16.15 10.97
N THR A 310 7.72 -15.18 11.87
CA THR A 310 7.71 -15.44 13.32
C THR A 310 6.47 -14.81 13.97
N LEU A 311 6.28 -15.07 15.27
CA LEU A 311 5.24 -14.46 16.09
C LEU A 311 5.79 -13.29 16.93
N GLU A 312 7.07 -13.34 17.30
CA GLU A 312 7.77 -12.28 18.00
C GLU A 312 9.27 -12.25 17.67
N TYR A 313 9.88 -11.08 17.73
CA TYR A 313 11.34 -10.90 17.66
C TYR A 313 11.78 -9.65 18.43
N SER A 314 13.07 -9.59 18.73
CA SER A 314 13.78 -8.49 19.38
C SER A 314 14.87 -7.92 18.48
N ILE A 315 15.28 -6.68 18.74
CA ILE A 315 16.45 -6.06 18.10
C ILE A 315 17.65 -6.19 19.07
N PRO A 316 18.86 -6.58 18.60
CA PRO A 316 20.08 -6.56 19.41
C PRO A 316 20.30 -5.21 20.08
N GLN A 317 20.81 -5.20 21.32
CA GLN A 317 21.03 -3.95 22.07
C GLN A 317 21.96 -2.97 21.34
N GLU A 318 22.94 -3.47 20.58
CA GLU A 318 23.84 -2.66 19.74
C GLU A 318 23.18 -2.06 18.48
N LEU A 319 21.95 -2.46 18.17
CA LEU A 319 21.12 -1.94 17.08
C LEU A 319 19.87 -1.20 17.60
N GLU A 320 19.68 -1.07 18.91
CA GLU A 320 18.56 -0.35 19.52
C GLU A 320 18.57 1.13 19.07
N GLY A 321 17.44 1.61 18.54
CA GLY A 321 17.35 2.94 17.93
C GLY A 321 18.03 3.09 16.56
N HIS A 322 18.81 2.11 16.09
CA HIS A 322 19.45 2.11 14.77
C HIS A 322 18.64 1.35 13.70
N VAL A 323 17.86 0.34 14.11
CA VAL A 323 16.90 -0.40 13.28
C VAL A 323 15.47 -0.09 13.73
N GLN A 324 14.55 0.11 12.79
CA GLN A 324 13.12 0.30 13.06
C GLN A 324 12.31 -0.99 12.88
N VAL A 325 12.69 -1.86 11.93
CA VAL A 325 11.96 -3.07 11.53
C VAL A 325 12.92 -4.12 10.98
N VAL A 326 12.66 -5.39 11.29
CA VAL A 326 13.23 -6.55 10.58
C VAL A 326 12.09 -7.31 9.90
N HIS A 327 12.13 -7.42 8.56
CA HIS A 327 11.14 -8.15 7.77
C HIS A 327 11.81 -9.26 6.92
N PRO A 328 11.26 -10.48 6.74
CA PRO A 328 10.02 -10.99 7.32
C PRO A 328 10.08 -11.00 8.84
N GLY A 329 9.06 -10.41 9.48
CA GLY A 329 8.98 -10.28 10.94
C GLY A 329 7.62 -10.78 11.42
N THR A 330 6.89 -9.92 12.14
CA THR A 330 5.55 -10.24 12.65
C THR A 330 4.40 -9.87 11.71
N THR A 331 4.64 -9.27 10.54
CA THR A 331 3.57 -9.02 9.54
C THR A 331 3.43 -10.17 8.56
N PHE A 332 2.23 -10.74 8.44
CA PHE A 332 1.89 -11.74 7.42
C PHE A 332 1.41 -11.06 6.13
N PRO A 333 1.54 -11.70 4.95
CA PRO A 333 0.96 -11.16 3.73
C PRO A 333 -0.54 -11.46 3.66
N GLN A 334 -1.34 -10.60 3.02
CA GLN A 334 -2.77 -10.85 2.84
C GLN A 334 -3.01 -11.80 1.65
N HIS A 335 -3.99 -12.69 1.78
CA HIS A 335 -4.49 -13.48 0.64
C HIS A 335 -5.56 -12.67 -0.10
N ILE A 336 -5.27 -12.26 -1.34
CA ILE A 336 -6.23 -11.54 -2.19
C ILE A 336 -7.24 -12.54 -2.77
N LYS A 337 -8.47 -12.55 -2.23
CA LYS A 337 -9.59 -13.26 -2.85
C LYS A 337 -10.06 -12.50 -4.10
N ARG A 338 -9.32 -12.70 -5.21
CA ARG A 338 -9.71 -12.21 -6.54
C ARG A 338 -11.10 -12.73 -6.88
N SER A 339 -12.10 -11.87 -6.76
CA SER A 339 -13.41 -12.11 -7.37
C SER A 339 -13.24 -12.15 -8.89
N LYS A 340 -14.07 -12.92 -9.58
CA LYS A 340 -14.21 -12.70 -11.03
C LYS A 340 -15.26 -11.59 -11.24
N PRO A 341 -15.03 -10.65 -12.17
CA PRO A 341 -15.99 -9.62 -12.47
C PRO A 341 -17.32 -10.21 -12.94
N LYS A 342 -18.39 -9.41 -12.83
CA LYS A 342 -19.76 -9.82 -13.18
C LYS A 342 -19.97 -9.60 -14.68
N ALA A 343 -20.05 -10.67 -15.47
CA ALA A 343 -20.29 -10.57 -16.91
C ALA A 343 -21.65 -9.90 -17.23
N ILE A 344 -21.66 -8.93 -18.15
CA ILE A 344 -22.85 -8.16 -18.51
C ILE A 344 -23.65 -8.89 -19.62
N PRO A 345 -24.96 -9.13 -19.45
CA PRO A 345 -25.80 -9.62 -20.53
C PRO A 345 -26.26 -8.49 -21.47
N SER A 346 -25.49 -8.23 -22.53
CA SER A 346 -25.75 -7.30 -23.68
C SER A 346 -24.91 -5.99 -23.67
N PRO A 347 -24.64 -5.38 -24.85
CA PRO A 347 -23.61 -4.35 -25.00
C PRO A 347 -24.04 -2.93 -24.57
N PRO A 348 -23.10 -1.96 -24.48
CA PRO A 348 -23.37 -0.63 -23.93
C PRO A 348 -24.36 0.22 -24.74
N PRO A 349 -25.11 1.14 -24.10
CA PRO A 349 -25.88 2.17 -24.79
C PRO A 349 -24.95 3.18 -25.47
N THR A 350 -25.26 3.55 -26.71
CA THR A 350 -24.51 4.57 -27.46
C THR A 350 -24.68 5.95 -26.82
N ALA A 351 -23.58 6.64 -26.50
CA ALA A 351 -23.62 7.96 -25.88
C ALA A 351 -24.26 9.02 -26.81
N THR A 352 -25.26 9.75 -26.29
CA THR A 352 -25.88 10.89 -26.97
C THR A 352 -25.31 12.21 -26.45
N SER A 353 -24.65 12.98 -27.31
CA SER A 353 -23.92 14.19 -26.92
C SER A 353 -24.85 15.37 -26.61
N ASN A 354 -25.23 15.54 -25.34
CA ASN A 354 -25.88 16.74 -24.78
C ASN A 354 -25.45 16.97 -23.31
N HIS A 355 -24.17 17.30 -23.12
CA HIS A 355 -23.56 17.61 -21.81
C HIS A 355 -24.35 18.67 -21.03
N SER A 356 -24.93 18.30 -19.88
CA SER A 356 -25.59 19.25 -18.96
C SER A 356 -26.03 18.61 -17.63
N THR A 357 -25.13 18.53 -16.66
CA THR A 357 -25.39 18.32 -15.21
C THR A 357 -25.82 16.91 -14.76
N ARG A 358 -25.51 16.61 -13.48
CA ARG A 358 -25.85 15.36 -12.75
C ARG A 358 -27.30 14.89 -12.94
N ALA A 359 -28.24 15.80 -13.18
CA ALA A 359 -29.67 15.52 -13.34
C ALA A 359 -30.06 14.85 -14.68
N ASN A 360 -29.18 14.88 -15.69
CA ASN A 360 -29.47 14.38 -17.04
C ASN A 360 -28.76 13.05 -17.40
N LEU A 361 -28.05 12.43 -16.45
CA LEU A 361 -27.42 11.13 -16.66
C LEU A 361 -28.46 10.03 -16.95
N PRO A 362 -28.30 9.22 -18.02
CA PRO A 362 -29.18 8.10 -18.31
C PRO A 362 -29.30 7.13 -17.13
N SER A 363 -30.50 6.58 -16.90
CA SER A 363 -30.73 5.61 -15.81
C SER A 363 -29.88 4.36 -15.94
N SER A 364 -29.46 3.99 -17.15
CA SER A 364 -28.51 2.90 -17.42
C SER A 364 -27.16 3.08 -16.73
N CYS A 365 -26.74 4.32 -16.39
CA CYS A 365 -25.52 4.54 -15.60
C CYS A 365 -25.61 3.98 -14.17
N ASN A 366 -26.81 3.69 -13.66
CA ASN A 366 -27.00 3.02 -12.35
C ASN A 366 -26.88 1.49 -12.42
N GLU A 367 -26.99 0.93 -13.63
CA GLU A 367 -26.91 -0.51 -13.90
C GLU A 367 -25.59 -0.87 -14.61
N ASN A 368 -24.91 0.10 -15.23
CA ASN A 368 -23.63 -0.03 -15.89
C ASN A 368 -22.90 1.33 -15.99
N MET A 369 -21.99 1.59 -15.05
CA MET A 369 -21.23 2.84 -14.95
C MET A 369 -20.05 2.83 -15.93
N THR A 370 -20.30 3.30 -17.15
CA THR A 370 -19.29 3.39 -18.22
C THR A 370 -18.40 4.65 -18.10
N PRO A 371 -17.24 4.71 -18.76
CA PRO A 371 -16.43 5.94 -18.85
C PRO A 371 -17.22 7.17 -19.32
N ALA A 372 -18.17 7.02 -20.26
CA ALA A 372 -19.03 8.12 -20.69
C ALA A 372 -19.93 8.65 -19.56
N CYS A 373 -20.44 7.76 -18.69
CA CYS A 373 -21.18 8.16 -17.49
C CYS A 373 -20.26 8.90 -16.49
N LEU A 374 -19.05 8.38 -16.25
CA LEU A 374 -18.08 8.94 -15.29
C LEU A 374 -17.56 10.32 -15.72
N LEU A 375 -17.27 10.50 -17.01
CA LEU A 375 -16.81 11.77 -17.58
C LEU A 375 -17.87 12.87 -17.43
N GLU A 376 -19.16 12.57 -17.69
CA GLU A 376 -20.25 13.53 -17.49
C GLU A 376 -20.52 13.78 -15.98
N LEU A 377 -20.54 12.72 -15.14
CA LEU A 377 -20.84 12.79 -13.71
C LEU A 377 -19.91 13.76 -12.96
N TYR A 378 -18.60 13.64 -13.18
CA TYR A 378 -17.60 14.54 -12.56
C TYR A 378 -17.26 15.75 -13.43
N SER A 379 -17.87 15.87 -14.61
CA SER A 379 -17.61 16.90 -15.63
C SER A 379 -16.14 17.00 -16.05
N ILE A 380 -15.50 15.83 -16.24
CA ILE A 380 -14.13 15.67 -16.72
C ILE A 380 -14.10 15.91 -18.24
N PRO A 381 -13.15 16.70 -18.77
CA PRO A 381 -13.06 16.95 -20.21
C PRO A 381 -12.64 15.69 -21.00
N THR A 382 -13.30 15.47 -22.14
CA THR A 382 -12.85 14.52 -23.17
C THR A 382 -11.63 15.02 -23.96
N ALA A 383 -11.37 16.33 -23.94
CA ALA A 383 -10.21 16.94 -24.57
C ALA A 383 -8.89 16.43 -23.93
N LEU A 384 -7.86 16.27 -24.76
CA LEU A 384 -6.55 15.80 -24.30
C LEU A 384 -5.91 16.80 -23.32
N ALA A 385 -5.25 16.27 -22.29
CA ALA A 385 -4.55 17.02 -21.27
C ALA A 385 -3.51 18.00 -21.87
N PRO A 386 -3.48 19.28 -21.43
CA PRO A 386 -2.69 20.33 -22.10
C PRO A 386 -1.16 20.19 -21.93
N SER A 387 -0.69 19.47 -20.91
CA SER A 387 0.71 19.06 -20.74
C SER A 387 0.82 17.55 -20.49
N LYS A 388 1.81 16.91 -21.13
CA LYS A 388 2.17 15.51 -20.90
C LYS A 388 3.20 15.33 -19.77
N ASP A 389 3.61 16.41 -19.13
CA ASP A 389 4.60 16.37 -18.04
C ASP A 389 3.98 15.87 -16.72
N SER A 390 2.66 15.98 -16.57
CA SER A 390 1.90 15.27 -15.53
C SER A 390 1.80 13.79 -15.90
N ARG A 391 2.41 12.91 -15.10
CA ARG A 391 2.41 11.45 -15.31
C ARG A 391 1.75 10.72 -14.15
N LEU A 392 1.06 9.62 -14.44
CA LEU A 392 0.38 8.77 -13.47
C LEU A 392 1.00 7.37 -13.42
N VAL A 393 1.17 6.79 -12.23
CA VAL A 393 1.54 5.39 -12.03
C VAL A 393 0.40 4.58 -11.43
N VAL A 394 0.14 3.41 -12.01
CA VAL A 394 -0.69 2.32 -11.46
C VAL A 394 0.26 1.26 -10.90
N THR A 395 0.14 0.88 -9.63
CA THR A 395 0.96 -0.20 -9.04
C THR A 395 0.26 -1.56 -9.17
N SER A 396 0.15 -2.10 -10.38
CA SER A 396 -0.66 -3.29 -10.68
C SER A 396 -0.14 -4.05 -11.93
N TYR A 397 -1.01 -4.82 -12.61
CA TYR A 397 -0.69 -5.67 -13.77
C TYR A 397 -1.62 -5.40 -14.99
N GLU A 398 -1.61 -6.26 -16.03
CA GLU A 398 -2.73 -6.58 -16.95
C GLU A 398 -2.86 -5.80 -18.30
N GLU A 399 -4.07 -5.75 -18.90
CA GLU A 399 -4.37 -5.43 -20.31
C GLU A 399 -5.41 -4.31 -20.50
N GLU A 400 -5.37 -3.64 -21.67
CA GLU A 400 -6.18 -2.44 -21.95
C GLU A 400 -6.88 -2.44 -23.33
N TYR A 401 -6.22 -2.92 -24.39
CA TYR A 401 -6.45 -2.48 -25.78
C TYR A 401 -7.88 -2.61 -26.34
N LYS A 402 -8.68 -3.55 -25.84
CA LYS A 402 -10.09 -3.74 -26.25
C LYS A 402 -11.04 -2.70 -25.62
N PHE A 403 -10.74 -2.24 -24.41
CA PHE A 403 -11.61 -1.34 -23.65
C PHE A 403 -11.72 0.03 -24.32
N LEU A 404 -10.59 0.63 -24.72
CA LEU A 404 -10.61 1.93 -25.40
C LEU A 404 -11.40 1.88 -26.72
N GLN A 405 -11.23 0.83 -27.53
CA GLN A 405 -11.97 0.68 -28.80
C GLN A 405 -13.48 0.69 -28.61
N GLN A 406 -13.97 0.23 -27.46
CA GLN A 406 -15.39 0.13 -27.15
C GLN A 406 -15.93 1.36 -26.39
N TYR A 407 -15.26 1.79 -25.32
CA TYR A 407 -15.75 2.81 -24.40
C TYR A 407 -15.14 4.20 -24.60
N ARG A 408 -14.03 4.32 -25.34
CA ARG A 408 -13.31 5.58 -25.65
C ARG A 408 -12.88 5.64 -27.12
N SER A 409 -13.82 5.36 -28.03
CA SER A 409 -13.61 5.42 -29.49
C SER A 409 -13.37 6.85 -30.04
N ASP A 410 -13.38 7.86 -29.15
CA ASP A 410 -12.94 9.23 -29.39
C ASP A 410 -11.42 9.44 -29.24
N LEU A 411 -10.71 8.49 -28.60
CA LEU A 411 -9.25 8.51 -28.45
C LEU A 411 -8.55 7.86 -29.66
N ASP A 412 -7.25 8.14 -29.80
CA ASP A 412 -6.39 7.45 -30.76
C ASP A 412 -6.29 5.95 -30.37
N PRO A 413 -6.57 4.99 -31.28
CA PRO A 413 -6.49 3.56 -30.98
C PRO A 413 -5.11 3.05 -30.57
N SER A 414 -4.04 3.85 -30.70
CA SER A 414 -2.70 3.56 -30.18
C SER A 414 -2.42 4.10 -28.77
N THR A 415 -3.40 4.77 -28.14
CA THR A 415 -3.34 5.15 -26.72
C THR A 415 -3.18 3.92 -25.85
N THR A 416 -2.17 3.92 -24.97
CA THR A 416 -1.94 2.86 -23.98
C THR A 416 -0.92 3.28 -22.90
N PHE A 417 -0.72 2.44 -21.88
CA PHE A 417 0.27 2.61 -20.82
C PHE A 417 1.70 2.17 -21.19
N THR A 418 2.69 2.56 -20.37
CA THR A 418 4.08 2.04 -20.41
C THR A 418 4.33 1.05 -19.28
N LEU A 419 4.96 -0.09 -19.54
CA LEU A 419 5.33 -1.05 -18.50
C LEU A 419 6.69 -0.71 -17.85
N GLN A 420 6.72 -0.64 -16.52
CA GLN A 420 7.91 -0.53 -15.68
C GLN A 420 7.94 -1.72 -14.70
N THR A 421 9.09 -2.38 -14.56
CA THR A 421 9.23 -3.60 -13.73
C THR A 421 10.29 -3.42 -12.64
N VAL A 422 9.97 -3.86 -11.43
CA VAL A 422 10.86 -3.77 -10.25
C VAL A 422 10.89 -5.09 -9.51
N ALA A 423 12.05 -5.44 -8.94
CA ALA A 423 12.24 -6.63 -8.10
C ALA A 423 11.73 -7.95 -8.72
N GLY A 424 11.90 -8.13 -10.04
CA GLY A 424 11.45 -9.31 -10.78
C GLY A 424 10.01 -9.24 -11.30
N GLY A 425 9.30 -8.13 -11.11
CA GLY A 425 7.95 -7.93 -11.63
C GLY A 425 7.81 -8.20 -13.13
N LYS A 426 6.66 -8.76 -13.52
CA LYS A 426 6.31 -9.15 -14.89
C LYS A 426 4.88 -8.68 -15.19
N ASN A 427 4.56 -8.46 -16.47
CA ASN A 427 3.17 -8.40 -16.91
C ASN A 427 2.85 -9.62 -17.80
N PRO A 428 2.39 -10.75 -17.22
CA PRO A 428 1.98 -11.91 -18.02
C PRO A 428 0.69 -11.60 -18.78
N GLN A 429 0.73 -11.72 -20.10
CA GLN A 429 -0.41 -11.51 -21.00
C GLN A 429 -1.02 -12.87 -21.40
N ASP A 430 -1.14 -13.80 -20.44
CA ASP A 430 -1.77 -15.10 -20.64
C ASP A 430 -3.11 -15.17 -19.87
N PRO A 431 -4.19 -15.78 -20.42
CA PRO A 431 -5.52 -15.75 -19.81
C PRO A 431 -5.69 -16.37 -18.42
N ASN A 432 -4.65 -16.98 -17.84
CA ASN A 432 -4.66 -17.49 -16.46
C ASN A 432 -3.83 -16.60 -15.50
N GLY A 433 -3.02 -15.68 -16.05
CA GLY A 433 -2.16 -14.74 -15.31
C GLY A 433 -2.72 -13.31 -15.22
N ILE A 434 -3.64 -12.93 -16.09
CA ILE A 434 -4.39 -11.66 -15.98
C ILE A 434 -5.17 -11.68 -14.65
N GLY A 435 -5.01 -10.68 -13.78
CA GLY A 435 -6.00 -10.38 -12.73
C GLY A 435 -7.19 -9.61 -13.32
N ALA A 436 -8.11 -9.14 -12.47
CA ALA A 436 -9.10 -8.12 -12.89
C ALA A 436 -8.74 -6.71 -12.37
N GLU A 437 -7.83 -6.64 -11.41
CA GLU A 437 -7.50 -5.46 -10.61
C GLU A 437 -6.74 -4.40 -11.41
N GLY A 438 -5.63 -4.80 -12.06
CA GLY A 438 -4.83 -3.91 -12.88
C GLY A 438 -5.52 -3.53 -14.19
N THR A 439 -6.40 -4.40 -14.68
CA THR A 439 -7.31 -4.19 -15.81
C THR A 439 -8.25 -3.05 -15.48
N LEU A 440 -8.89 -3.11 -14.32
CA LEU A 440 -9.72 -2.03 -13.76
C LEU A 440 -8.90 -0.75 -13.54
N ASP A 441 -7.76 -0.80 -12.86
CA ASP A 441 -6.90 0.36 -12.60
C ASP A 441 -6.47 1.07 -13.90
N ILE A 442 -5.97 0.32 -14.88
CA ILE A 442 -5.49 0.85 -16.17
C ILE A 442 -6.65 1.37 -17.02
N GLN A 443 -7.79 0.66 -17.05
CA GLN A 443 -8.96 1.10 -17.82
C GLN A 443 -9.61 2.34 -17.20
N MET A 444 -9.64 2.47 -15.87
CA MET A 444 -10.10 3.69 -15.20
C MET A 444 -9.08 4.83 -15.24
N THR A 445 -7.79 4.57 -15.37
CA THR A 445 -6.77 5.62 -15.54
C THR A 445 -6.65 6.11 -16.97
N VAL A 446 -6.23 5.27 -17.91
CA VAL A 446 -6.06 5.69 -19.32
C VAL A 446 -7.41 6.08 -19.95
N GLY A 447 -8.49 5.39 -19.57
CA GLY A 447 -9.84 5.65 -20.05
C GLY A 447 -10.50 6.93 -19.55
N LEU A 448 -9.96 7.60 -18.52
CA LEU A 448 -10.46 8.89 -18.01
C LEU A 448 -9.44 10.02 -18.12
N ALA A 449 -8.16 9.75 -17.84
CA ALA A 449 -7.04 10.71 -17.87
C ALA A 449 -6.56 11.01 -19.30
N SER A 450 -7.48 11.39 -20.19
CA SER A 450 -7.28 11.57 -21.64
C SER A 450 -5.98 12.34 -21.98
N GLY A 451 -4.95 11.66 -22.49
CA GLY A 451 -3.68 12.25 -22.91
C GLY A 451 -2.57 12.36 -21.84
N ILE A 452 -2.85 11.98 -20.58
CA ILE A 452 -1.84 11.78 -19.53
C ILE A 452 -1.03 10.50 -19.83
N PRO A 453 0.31 10.53 -19.77
CA PRO A 453 1.10 9.30 -19.81
C PRO A 453 0.89 8.48 -18.52
N VAL A 454 0.41 7.24 -18.69
CA VAL A 454 0.23 6.27 -17.61
C VAL A 454 1.34 5.22 -17.67
N THR A 455 1.90 4.88 -16.50
CA THR A 455 2.87 3.80 -16.33
C THR A 455 2.33 2.72 -15.40
N LEU A 456 2.41 1.47 -15.83
CA LEU A 456 2.12 0.29 -15.03
C LEU A 456 3.40 -0.16 -14.31
N LEU A 457 3.42 -0.08 -12.98
CA LEU A 457 4.56 -0.44 -12.13
C LEU A 457 4.35 -1.82 -11.50
N ALA A 458 4.84 -2.87 -12.17
CA ALA A 458 4.71 -4.26 -11.73
C ALA A 458 5.84 -4.67 -10.78
N THR A 459 5.51 -5.26 -9.63
CA THR A 459 6.48 -5.61 -8.57
C THR A 459 6.34 -7.03 -8.03
N GLY A 460 7.35 -7.88 -8.22
CA GLY A 460 7.39 -9.25 -7.69
C GLY A 460 6.53 -10.27 -8.46
N GLU A 461 6.37 -11.46 -7.86
CA GLU A 461 5.77 -12.65 -8.52
C GLU A 461 4.84 -13.48 -7.58
N SER A 462 4.32 -12.92 -6.48
CA SER A 462 3.49 -13.68 -5.52
C SER A 462 2.00 -13.32 -5.61
N ASN A 463 1.12 -14.31 -5.39
CA ASN A 463 -0.32 -14.10 -5.23
C ASN A 463 -0.68 -13.51 -3.85
N LEU A 464 0.23 -13.64 -2.89
CA LEU A 464 0.10 -13.09 -1.54
C LEU A 464 0.62 -11.66 -1.51
N LEU A 465 -0.20 -10.73 -0.99
CA LEU A 465 0.19 -9.33 -0.83
C LEU A 465 1.17 -9.21 0.34
N ASP A 466 2.47 -9.29 0.05
CA ASP A 466 3.54 -9.01 1.01
C ASP A 466 3.87 -7.50 1.01
N PRO A 467 4.02 -6.84 2.17
CA PRO A 467 4.39 -5.42 2.25
C PRO A 467 5.70 -5.07 1.52
N VAL A 468 6.54 -6.08 1.22
CA VAL A 468 7.66 -6.01 0.28
C VAL A 468 7.30 -5.36 -1.07
N GLY A 469 6.10 -5.59 -1.61
CA GLY A 469 5.66 -4.96 -2.86
C GLY A 469 5.68 -3.43 -2.75
N PHE A 470 5.02 -2.89 -1.72
CA PHE A 470 4.99 -1.45 -1.42
C PHE A 470 6.38 -0.87 -1.17
N ILE A 471 7.22 -1.58 -0.41
CA ILE A 471 8.61 -1.17 -0.17
C ILE A 471 9.33 -1.02 -1.51
N ASN A 472 9.28 -2.05 -2.38
CA ASN A 472 9.95 -2.02 -3.68
C ASN A 472 9.39 -0.92 -4.62
N SER A 473 8.07 -0.70 -4.63
CA SER A 473 7.42 0.34 -5.44
C SER A 473 7.86 1.73 -5.03
N MET A 474 7.81 2.06 -3.72
CA MET A 474 8.20 3.38 -3.23
C MET A 474 9.71 3.60 -3.33
N ASP A 475 10.52 2.55 -3.14
CA ASP A 475 11.97 2.59 -3.32
C ASP A 475 12.38 2.97 -4.75
N ALA A 476 11.70 2.39 -5.75
CA ALA A 476 11.88 2.73 -7.16
C ALA A 476 11.43 4.17 -7.50
N LEU A 477 10.24 4.58 -7.05
CA LEU A 477 9.73 5.95 -7.26
C LEU A 477 10.60 7.01 -6.58
N LEU A 478 11.23 6.69 -5.44
CA LEU A 478 12.24 7.54 -4.80
C LEU A 478 13.56 7.58 -5.58
N ALA A 479 13.92 6.51 -6.30
CA ALA A 479 15.14 6.46 -7.10
C ALA A 479 15.04 7.25 -8.42
N GLU A 480 13.85 7.53 -8.94
CA GLU A 480 13.63 8.33 -10.15
C GLU A 480 14.06 9.79 -9.96
N SER A 481 14.81 10.34 -10.92
CA SER A 481 15.25 11.75 -10.90
C SER A 481 14.09 12.74 -11.04
N ASN A 482 13.08 12.38 -11.86
CA ASN A 482 11.82 13.08 -12.03
C ASN A 482 10.68 12.06 -11.82
N PRO A 483 10.11 11.94 -10.60
CA PRO A 483 9.05 10.98 -10.30
C PRO A 483 7.73 11.36 -11.00
N PRO A 484 6.77 10.42 -11.14
CA PRO A 484 5.42 10.73 -11.60
C PRO A 484 4.72 11.70 -10.62
N GLN A 485 3.66 12.36 -11.09
CA GLN A 485 2.94 13.38 -10.34
C GLN A 485 1.79 12.76 -9.55
N VAL A 486 1.34 11.57 -9.95
CA VAL A 486 0.26 10.81 -9.30
C VAL A 486 0.63 9.33 -9.25
N VAL A 487 0.27 8.67 -8.16
CA VAL A 487 0.33 7.21 -7.96
C VAL A 487 -1.02 6.75 -7.43
N THR A 488 -1.60 5.69 -8.00
CA THR A 488 -2.79 5.01 -7.48
C THR A 488 -2.46 3.59 -7.03
N ILE A 489 -3.04 3.17 -5.90
CA ILE A 489 -2.81 1.86 -5.29
C ILE A 489 -4.13 1.27 -4.79
N SER A 490 -4.52 0.13 -5.35
CA SER A 490 -5.78 -0.57 -5.07
C SER A 490 -5.57 -1.81 -4.19
N TYR A 491 -4.58 -1.75 -3.29
CA TYR A 491 -4.17 -2.86 -2.41
C TYR A 491 -4.00 -2.40 -0.96
N GLY A 492 -4.25 -3.32 -0.01
CA GLY A 492 -4.09 -3.04 1.41
C GLY A 492 -4.22 -4.26 2.33
N TRP A 493 -4.32 -3.98 3.63
CA TRP A 493 -4.50 -4.92 4.73
C TRP A 493 -5.48 -4.33 5.74
N ASP A 494 -6.15 -5.20 6.48
CA ASP A 494 -6.71 -4.82 7.78
C ASP A 494 -5.57 -4.30 8.69
N GLU A 495 -5.77 -3.17 9.38
CA GLU A 495 -4.68 -2.48 10.08
C GLU A 495 -4.09 -3.29 11.24
N ASP A 496 -4.85 -4.22 11.82
CA ASP A 496 -4.37 -5.14 12.87
C ASP A 496 -3.43 -6.25 12.34
N SER A 497 -3.44 -6.48 11.03
CA SER A 497 -2.72 -7.57 10.36
C SER A 497 -1.34 -7.14 9.87
N ILE A 498 -1.04 -5.83 9.92
CA ILE A 498 0.28 -5.25 9.71
C ILE A 498 0.85 -4.71 11.03
N ALA A 499 2.11 -5.03 11.31
CA ALA A 499 2.77 -4.60 12.54
C ALA A 499 3.02 -3.08 12.54
N PRO A 500 2.77 -2.35 13.65
CA PRO A 500 2.81 -0.89 13.67
C PRO A 500 4.12 -0.24 13.21
N ALA A 501 5.28 -0.85 13.48
CA ALA A 501 6.56 -0.30 13.03
C ALA A 501 6.77 -0.49 11.52
N LEU A 502 6.33 -1.61 10.94
CA LEU A 502 6.32 -1.82 9.49
C LEU A 502 5.34 -0.88 8.78
N ALA A 503 4.11 -0.74 9.29
CA ALA A 503 3.12 0.22 8.77
C ALA A 503 3.69 1.65 8.79
N SER A 504 4.29 2.06 9.90
CA SER A 504 4.95 3.35 10.05
C SER A 504 6.12 3.53 9.07
N THR A 505 6.95 2.52 8.85
CA THR A 505 8.10 2.61 7.92
C THR A 505 7.66 2.71 6.45
N ILE A 506 6.55 2.07 6.09
CA ILE A 506 5.92 2.23 4.77
C ILE A 506 5.31 3.63 4.64
N CYS A 507 4.62 4.13 5.67
CA CYS A 507 4.20 5.53 5.76
C CYS A 507 5.37 6.52 5.60
N ASN A 508 6.51 6.25 6.21
CA ASN A 508 7.72 7.08 6.06
C ASN A 508 8.24 7.08 4.61
N SER A 509 7.96 6.01 3.85
CA SER A 509 8.28 5.91 2.41
C SER A 509 7.28 6.68 1.55
N PHE A 510 6.00 6.69 1.91
CA PHE A 510 5.00 7.57 1.28
C PHE A 510 5.28 9.06 1.55
N ALA A 511 5.66 9.46 2.77
CA ALA A 511 6.08 10.83 3.08
C ALA A 511 7.33 11.24 2.27
N GLN A 512 8.27 10.29 2.15
CA GLN A 512 9.27 10.13 1.09
C GLN A 512 8.86 10.76 -0.26
N VAL A 513 7.92 10.05 -0.87
CA VAL A 513 7.47 10.27 -2.25
C VAL A 513 6.62 11.54 -2.34
N GLY A 514 5.70 11.76 -1.39
CA GLY A 514 4.84 12.95 -1.32
C GLY A 514 5.61 14.27 -1.23
N ALA A 515 6.72 14.30 -0.49
CA ALA A 515 7.56 15.49 -0.36
C ALA A 515 8.24 15.91 -1.68
N ARG A 516 8.34 15.00 -2.66
CA ARG A 516 8.85 15.25 -4.01
C ARG A 516 7.74 15.70 -5.00
N GLY A 517 6.55 16.03 -4.50
CA GLY A 517 5.47 16.58 -5.32
C GLY A 517 4.56 15.53 -5.96
N VAL A 518 4.47 14.36 -5.34
CA VAL A 518 3.67 13.23 -5.83
C VAL A 518 2.37 13.09 -5.02
N SER A 519 1.24 13.01 -5.70
CA SER A 519 -0.05 12.65 -5.10
C SER A 519 -0.17 11.13 -5.01
N ILE A 520 -0.26 10.56 -3.80
CA ILE A 520 -0.45 9.11 -3.60
C ILE A 520 -1.90 8.88 -3.17
N LEU A 521 -2.65 8.12 -3.99
CA LEU A 521 -4.05 7.80 -3.76
C LEU A 521 -4.21 6.29 -3.50
N VAL A 522 -5.04 5.95 -2.52
CA VAL A 522 -5.17 4.58 -2.00
C VAL A 522 -6.64 4.23 -1.82
N ALA A 523 -7.05 3.07 -2.32
CA ALA A 523 -8.39 2.52 -2.09
C ALA A 523 -8.63 2.32 -0.58
N SER A 524 -9.76 2.79 -0.04
CA SER A 524 -9.98 2.77 1.42
C SER A 524 -10.38 1.41 1.98
N GLY A 525 -10.82 0.46 1.15
CA GLY A 525 -11.22 -0.91 1.52
C GLY A 525 -12.72 -1.19 1.39
N ASP A 526 -13.10 -2.46 1.29
CA ASP A 526 -14.44 -2.91 0.84
C ASP A 526 -15.21 -3.71 1.90
N GLY A 527 -14.85 -3.59 3.17
CA GLY A 527 -15.55 -4.21 4.30
C GLY A 527 -16.41 -3.26 5.13
N GLY A 528 -16.60 -2.01 4.71
CA GLY A 528 -17.18 -0.96 5.53
C GLY A 528 -16.40 -0.81 6.84
N VAL A 529 -17.08 -0.75 7.99
CA VAL A 529 -16.42 -0.75 9.31
C VAL A 529 -15.83 -2.11 9.74
N SER A 530 -15.87 -3.14 8.89
CA SER A 530 -15.40 -4.51 9.20
C SER A 530 -14.10 -4.95 8.53
N GLY A 531 -13.37 -4.02 7.90
CA GLY A 531 -12.04 -4.25 7.34
C GLY A 531 -11.92 -3.90 5.86
N GLY A 532 -10.88 -4.43 5.21
CA GLY A 532 -10.65 -4.33 3.77
C GLY A 532 -11.61 -5.18 2.93
N HIS A 533 -12.28 -6.15 3.55
CA HIS A 533 -13.35 -6.97 2.97
C HIS A 533 -14.43 -7.24 4.02
N ALA A 534 -15.66 -7.55 3.61
CA ALA A 534 -16.78 -7.76 4.53
C ALA A 534 -16.56 -8.97 5.47
N ASN A 535 -16.27 -8.71 6.75
CA ASN A 535 -15.94 -9.72 7.74
C ASN A 535 -17.18 -10.16 8.53
N THR A 536 -17.74 -11.32 8.17
CA THR A 536 -18.94 -11.91 8.81
C THR A 536 -18.70 -12.51 10.19
N SER A 537 -17.44 -12.61 10.65
CA SER A 537 -17.10 -13.03 12.01
C SER A 537 -17.07 -11.86 13.00
N CYS A 538 -17.06 -10.61 12.52
CA CYS A 538 -17.08 -9.41 13.36
C CYS A 538 -18.48 -9.15 13.93
N THR A 539 -18.59 -9.01 15.26
CA THR A 539 -19.86 -8.89 16.00
C THR A 539 -20.15 -7.45 16.41
N SER A 540 -21.31 -7.21 17.05
CA SER A 540 -21.72 -5.88 17.54
C SER A 540 -20.97 -5.38 18.79
N SER A 541 -20.16 -6.23 19.44
CA SER A 541 -19.28 -5.84 20.56
C SER A 541 -17.85 -5.51 20.15
N ASP A 542 -17.41 -5.96 18.97
CA ASP A 542 -16.00 -5.87 18.57
C ASP A 542 -15.62 -4.46 18.09
N PRO A 543 -14.34 -4.05 18.16
CA PRO A 543 -13.90 -2.81 17.54
C PRO A 543 -14.11 -2.84 16.02
N PHE A 544 -14.30 -1.67 15.43
CA PHE A 544 -14.26 -1.47 13.99
C PHE A 544 -12.82 -1.62 13.48
N LEU A 545 -12.70 -2.21 12.30
CA LEU A 545 -11.43 -2.61 11.71
C LEU A 545 -11.08 -1.67 10.54
N PRO A 546 -10.13 -0.73 10.72
CA PRO A 546 -9.72 0.20 9.68
C PRO A 546 -8.64 -0.43 8.78
N VAL A 547 -8.34 0.23 7.65
CA VAL A 547 -7.59 -0.40 6.54
C VAL A 547 -6.31 0.38 6.20
N PHE A 548 -5.18 -0.31 6.24
CA PHE A 548 -3.89 0.19 5.78
C PHE A 548 -3.71 -0.12 4.28
N PRO A 549 -3.21 0.80 3.42
CA PRO A 549 -2.61 2.08 3.75
C PRO A 549 -3.57 3.28 3.81
N GLY A 550 -4.88 3.10 3.66
CA GLY A 550 -5.86 4.20 3.75
C GLY A 550 -5.77 4.98 5.08
N THR A 551 -5.46 4.30 6.18
CA THR A 551 -5.20 4.91 7.50
C THR A 551 -3.90 5.72 7.60
N CYS A 552 -2.98 5.59 6.64
CA CYS A 552 -1.71 6.31 6.68
C CYS A 552 -1.95 7.83 6.56
N PRO A 553 -1.26 8.67 7.37
CA PRO A 553 -1.40 10.14 7.31
C PRO A 553 -0.69 10.79 6.11
N PHE A 554 0.00 10.02 5.26
CA PHE A 554 0.79 10.53 4.12
C PHE A 554 0.26 10.10 2.73
N VAL A 555 -0.96 9.57 2.68
CA VAL A 555 -1.68 9.23 1.44
C VAL A 555 -3.09 9.81 1.46
N THR A 556 -3.69 10.02 0.29
CA THR A 556 -5.10 10.38 0.14
C THR A 556 -5.93 9.12 0.02
N ALA A 557 -6.73 8.82 1.04
CA ALA A 557 -7.61 7.66 1.04
C ALA A 557 -8.88 7.95 0.23
N VAL A 558 -9.26 7.04 -0.66
CA VAL A 558 -10.40 7.18 -1.58
C VAL A 558 -11.45 6.11 -1.29
N GLY A 559 -12.59 6.54 -0.76
CA GLY A 559 -13.78 5.71 -0.56
C GLY A 559 -14.69 5.64 -1.78
N SER A 560 -15.84 4.99 -1.62
CA SER A 560 -16.80 4.75 -2.70
C SER A 560 -18.19 5.33 -2.48
N THR A 561 -18.79 5.77 -3.58
CA THR A 561 -20.23 6.02 -3.74
C THR A 561 -20.86 4.99 -4.68
N ILE A 562 -22.20 4.94 -4.68
CA ILE A 562 -23.02 4.14 -5.59
C ILE A 562 -24.12 4.99 -6.22
N TYR A 563 -24.49 4.61 -7.46
CA TYR A 563 -25.50 5.23 -8.31
C TYR A 563 -25.25 6.71 -8.68
N ASN A 564 -25.93 7.20 -9.72
CA ASN A 564 -25.77 8.56 -10.27
C ASN A 564 -26.27 9.69 -9.35
N ASN A 565 -26.99 9.38 -8.28
CA ASN A 565 -27.29 10.34 -7.21
C ASN A 565 -26.14 10.48 -6.20
N GLU A 566 -25.15 9.56 -6.25
CA GLU A 566 -23.96 9.46 -5.41
C GLU A 566 -24.33 9.34 -3.92
N THR A 567 -24.95 8.23 -3.56
CA THR A 567 -25.10 7.78 -2.16
C THR A 567 -23.83 7.05 -1.72
N ALA A 568 -23.45 7.12 -0.44
CA ALA A 568 -22.28 6.41 0.07
C ALA A 568 -22.41 4.88 -0.10
N ALA A 569 -21.34 4.23 -0.55
CA ALA A 569 -21.35 2.79 -0.79
C ALA A 569 -21.31 2.01 0.52
N TYR A 570 -22.14 0.96 0.63
CA TYR A 570 -22.25 0.18 1.86
C TYR A 570 -20.95 -0.56 2.23
N PHE A 571 -20.09 -0.83 1.25
CA PHE A 571 -18.78 -1.44 1.43
C PHE A 571 -17.65 -0.43 1.68
N SER A 572 -17.87 0.88 1.47
CA SER A 572 -16.80 1.90 1.56
C SER A 572 -16.20 1.94 2.97
N SER A 573 -15.01 1.38 3.13
CA SER A 573 -14.35 1.34 4.43
C SER A 573 -13.86 2.74 4.81
N GLY A 574 -14.09 3.07 6.07
CA GLY A 574 -13.90 4.40 6.62
C GLY A 574 -14.13 4.37 8.12
N GLY A 575 -13.49 5.30 8.82
CA GLY A 575 -13.44 5.31 10.27
C GLY A 575 -12.21 6.05 10.76
N PHE A 576 -11.55 5.46 11.76
CA PHE A 576 -10.39 6.04 12.44
C PHE A 576 -9.34 4.97 12.68
N SER A 577 -8.08 5.30 12.41
CA SER A 577 -6.93 4.42 12.63
C SER A 577 -6.73 4.09 14.12
N ASN A 578 -6.41 2.84 14.41
CA ASN A 578 -5.99 2.37 15.73
C ASN A 578 -4.45 2.53 15.93
N VAL A 579 -3.68 2.68 14.85
CA VAL A 579 -2.21 2.82 14.86
C VAL A 579 -1.75 4.28 14.77
N PHE A 580 -2.28 5.05 13.82
CA PHE A 580 -1.86 6.42 13.53
C PHE A 580 -2.74 7.44 14.24
N ALA A 581 -2.14 8.37 14.99
CA ALA A 581 -2.85 9.48 15.60
C ALA A 581 -3.41 10.48 14.56
N THR A 582 -4.40 11.28 14.93
CA THR A 582 -4.95 12.35 14.08
C THR A 582 -3.83 13.32 13.64
N PRO A 583 -3.50 13.43 12.33
CA PRO A 583 -2.41 14.29 11.87
C PRO A 583 -2.75 15.78 12.04
N SER A 584 -1.74 16.65 11.98
CA SER A 584 -1.90 18.07 12.25
C SER A 584 -2.89 18.75 11.30
N TYR A 585 -2.90 18.37 10.02
CA TYR A 585 -3.82 18.94 9.02
C TYR A 585 -5.30 18.59 9.28
N GLN A 586 -5.59 17.45 9.94
CA GLN A 586 -6.95 17.11 10.38
C GLN A 586 -7.31 17.84 11.67
N SER A 587 -6.42 17.85 12.65
CA SER A 587 -6.66 18.44 13.97
C SER A 587 -6.64 19.98 13.99
N SER A 588 -6.04 20.64 12.99
CA SER A 588 -6.19 22.08 12.73
C SER A 588 -7.51 22.45 12.06
N SER A 589 -8.28 21.47 11.57
CA SER A 589 -9.55 21.66 10.87
C SER A 589 -10.75 21.40 11.81
N PRO A 590 -11.93 22.00 11.55
CA PRO A 590 -13.10 21.75 12.37
C PRO A 590 -13.79 20.40 12.05
N TYR A 591 -13.57 19.82 10.87
CA TYR A 591 -14.50 18.83 10.28
C TYR A 591 -14.60 17.54 11.10
N VAL A 592 -13.47 16.89 11.47
CA VAL A 592 -13.50 15.69 12.32
C VAL A 592 -14.20 15.98 13.66
N SER A 593 -13.91 17.14 14.27
CA SER A 593 -14.55 17.54 15.53
C SER A 593 -16.06 17.74 15.38
N ASN A 594 -16.53 18.17 14.21
CA ASN A 594 -17.95 18.36 13.92
C ASN A 594 -18.64 17.02 13.67
N TYR A 595 -18.02 16.10 12.93
CA TYR A 595 -18.56 14.75 12.77
C TYR A 595 -18.70 14.04 14.12
N LEU A 596 -17.66 14.08 14.97
CA LEU A 596 -17.69 13.47 16.30
C LEU A 596 -18.76 14.08 17.23
N LYS A 597 -19.05 15.40 17.13
CA LYS A 597 -20.18 16.02 17.86
C LYS A 597 -21.53 15.47 17.40
N THR A 598 -21.71 15.25 16.10
CA THR A 598 -22.94 14.67 15.52
C THR A 598 -23.10 13.19 15.86
N LEU A 599 -22.01 12.42 15.85
CA LEU A 599 -21.99 11.00 16.22
C LEU A 599 -22.24 10.78 17.73
N GLY A 600 -21.73 11.67 18.57
CA GLY A 600 -21.95 11.66 20.02
C GLY A 600 -21.39 10.40 20.70
N ASN A 601 -22.23 9.69 21.45
CA ASN A 601 -21.86 8.43 22.11
C ASN A 601 -22.05 7.18 21.22
N THR A 602 -22.46 7.34 19.96
CA THR A 602 -22.68 6.20 19.05
C THR A 602 -21.35 5.48 18.80
N TYR A 603 -21.36 4.15 18.91
CA TYR A 603 -20.16 3.28 18.79
C TYR A 603 -19.02 3.61 19.77
N LYS A 604 -19.30 4.28 20.90
CA LYS A 604 -18.32 4.53 21.97
C LYS A 604 -17.58 3.24 22.37
N GLY A 605 -16.25 3.27 22.31
CA GLY A 605 -15.39 2.13 22.62
C GLY A 605 -15.14 1.18 21.44
N ARG A 606 -15.77 1.39 20.28
CA ARG A 606 -15.56 0.59 19.06
C ARG A 606 -14.60 1.23 18.05
N TYR A 607 -14.20 2.48 18.23
CA TYR A 607 -13.25 3.17 17.34
C TYR A 607 -12.34 4.12 18.13
N ASN A 608 -11.13 4.36 17.60
CA ASN A 608 -10.19 5.31 18.17
C ASN A 608 -10.51 6.76 17.73
N ALA A 609 -11.25 7.51 18.56
CA ALA A 609 -11.59 8.91 18.27
C ALA A 609 -10.39 9.88 18.19
N SER A 610 -9.17 9.43 18.52
CA SER A 610 -7.91 10.18 18.40
C SER A 610 -7.03 9.70 17.23
N GLY A 611 -7.56 8.84 16.35
CA GLY A 611 -6.86 8.29 15.20
C GLY A 611 -6.91 9.18 13.96
N ARG A 612 -6.09 8.86 12.95
CA ARG A 612 -6.22 9.39 11.57
C ARG A 612 -7.59 8.99 11.04
N ALA A 613 -8.41 9.98 10.71
CA ALA A 613 -9.77 9.77 10.22
C ALA A 613 -9.77 9.60 8.70
N PHE A 614 -10.52 8.65 8.14
CA PHE A 614 -10.48 8.30 6.70
C PHE A 614 -11.86 7.81 6.20
N PRO A 615 -12.16 7.85 4.89
CA PRO A 615 -11.32 8.34 3.78
C PRO A 615 -11.18 9.87 3.74
N ASP A 616 -10.41 10.39 2.79
CA ASP A 616 -10.27 11.83 2.54
C ASP A 616 -11.25 12.32 1.46
N VAL A 617 -11.54 11.49 0.44
CA VAL A 617 -12.44 11.76 -0.69
C VAL A 617 -13.12 10.46 -1.18
N ALA A 618 -14.02 10.53 -2.16
CA ALA A 618 -14.61 9.35 -2.79
C ALA A 618 -14.90 9.53 -4.30
N THR A 619 -15.22 8.43 -4.99
CA THR A 619 -15.89 8.41 -6.30
C THR A 619 -16.83 7.20 -6.38
N ILE A 620 -17.59 7.02 -7.44
CA ILE A 620 -18.31 5.76 -7.72
C ILE A 620 -17.36 4.56 -7.61
N GLY A 621 -17.85 3.46 -7.06
CA GLY A 621 -17.16 2.18 -6.99
C GLY A 621 -18.07 0.96 -7.10
N ASP A 622 -19.19 1.02 -7.82
CA ASP A 622 -20.03 -0.15 -8.10
C ASP A 622 -20.60 -0.08 -9.53
N TYR A 623 -20.92 -1.25 -10.09
CA TYR A 623 -21.34 -1.46 -11.49
C TYR A 623 -20.38 -0.86 -12.54
N VAL A 624 -19.09 -0.74 -12.24
CA VAL A 624 -18.09 -0.07 -13.09
C VAL A 624 -17.75 -0.95 -14.28
N ALA A 625 -17.99 -0.44 -15.49
CA ALA A 625 -17.81 -1.19 -16.73
C ALA A 625 -16.32 -1.38 -17.06
N ILE A 626 -15.90 -2.63 -17.29
CA ILE A 626 -14.55 -2.99 -17.76
C ILE A 626 -14.62 -4.03 -18.89
N VAL A 627 -13.53 -4.16 -19.64
CA VAL A 627 -13.32 -5.31 -20.54
C VAL A 627 -12.25 -6.22 -19.95
N TYR A 628 -12.69 -7.35 -19.38
CA TYR A 628 -11.82 -8.38 -18.78
C TYR A 628 -11.93 -9.71 -19.53
N GLU A 629 -10.81 -10.43 -19.71
CA GLU A 629 -10.66 -11.58 -20.63
C GLU A 629 -11.12 -11.29 -22.09
N GLY A 630 -11.37 -10.01 -22.43
CA GLY A 630 -11.94 -9.58 -23.70
C GLY A 630 -13.47 -9.67 -23.81
N ILE A 631 -14.17 -9.69 -22.67
CA ILE A 631 -15.64 -9.71 -22.52
C ILE A 631 -16.05 -8.48 -21.70
N ASP A 632 -17.26 -7.95 -21.94
CA ASP A 632 -17.87 -6.90 -21.12
C ASP A 632 -18.27 -7.41 -19.74
N GLN A 633 -17.69 -6.83 -18.69
CA GLN A 633 -17.94 -7.23 -17.31
C GLN A 633 -17.99 -5.99 -16.39
N GLN A 634 -18.39 -6.20 -15.14
CA GLN A 634 -18.48 -5.15 -14.12
C GLN A 634 -17.68 -5.51 -12.88
N GLU A 635 -16.98 -4.52 -12.34
CA GLU A 635 -16.41 -4.56 -11.00
C GLU A 635 -17.09 -3.56 -10.05
N GLY A 636 -16.76 -3.70 -8.78
CA GLY A 636 -17.02 -2.72 -7.73
C GLY A 636 -15.86 -2.70 -6.73
N GLY A 637 -16.03 -1.99 -5.63
CA GLY A 637 -15.00 -1.76 -4.63
C GLY A 637 -14.32 -0.40 -4.78
N THR A 638 -13.63 0.01 -3.72
CA THR A 638 -12.79 1.22 -3.62
C THR A 638 -11.58 1.17 -4.55
N SER A 639 -11.20 -0.02 -5.01
CA SER A 639 -10.32 -0.28 -6.15
C SER A 639 -10.79 0.37 -7.45
N CYS A 640 -12.10 0.50 -7.68
CA CYS A 640 -12.60 1.31 -8.78
C CYS A 640 -12.34 2.80 -8.55
N SER A 641 -12.37 3.24 -7.29
CA SER A 641 -12.48 4.65 -6.94
C SER A 641 -11.13 5.39 -6.88
N ALA A 642 -10.10 4.75 -6.34
CA ALA A 642 -8.74 5.30 -6.32
C ALA A 642 -8.21 5.72 -7.71
N PRO A 643 -8.24 4.88 -8.76
CA PRO A 643 -7.80 5.25 -10.12
C PRO A 643 -8.66 6.34 -10.77
N MET A 644 -9.97 6.41 -10.47
CA MET A 644 -10.82 7.51 -10.95
C MET A 644 -10.40 8.86 -10.36
N PHE A 645 -10.21 8.95 -9.05
CA PHE A 645 -9.77 10.20 -8.42
C PHE A 645 -8.33 10.55 -8.82
N ALA A 646 -7.46 9.55 -8.97
CA ALA A 646 -6.09 9.74 -9.47
C ALA A 646 -6.08 10.37 -10.88
N SER A 647 -7.00 9.96 -11.75
CA SER A 647 -7.18 10.54 -13.09
C SER A 647 -7.56 12.03 -13.04
N VAL A 648 -8.48 12.41 -12.17
CA VAL A 648 -8.86 13.81 -11.91
C VAL A 648 -7.64 14.62 -11.45
N VAL A 649 -6.86 14.10 -10.52
CA VAL A 649 -5.65 14.75 -9.99
C VAL A 649 -4.57 14.90 -11.07
N ALA A 650 -4.38 13.89 -11.92
CA ALA A 650 -3.40 13.95 -13.02
C ALA A 650 -3.77 14.99 -14.09
N LEU A 651 -5.05 15.11 -14.42
CA LEU A 651 -5.57 16.15 -15.33
C LEU A 651 -5.43 17.55 -14.72
N LEU A 652 -5.76 17.74 -13.43
CA LEU A 652 -5.55 19.02 -12.75
C LEU A 652 -4.06 19.40 -12.66
N ASN A 653 -3.17 18.43 -12.42
CA ASN A 653 -1.72 18.63 -12.47
C ASN A 653 -1.23 19.02 -13.88
N SER A 654 -1.83 18.48 -14.94
CA SER A 654 -1.52 18.87 -16.32
C SER A 654 -1.88 20.32 -16.62
N GLU A 655 -3.05 20.77 -16.14
CA GLU A 655 -3.50 22.16 -16.29
C GLU A 655 -2.68 23.14 -15.46
N LEU A 656 -2.26 22.75 -14.25
CA LEU A 656 -1.31 23.52 -13.45
C LEU A 656 0.03 23.71 -14.19
N LEU A 657 0.60 22.63 -14.72
CA LEU A 657 1.87 22.66 -15.46
C LEU A 657 1.76 23.48 -16.75
N ALA A 658 0.67 23.34 -17.50
CA ALA A 658 0.40 24.16 -18.69
C ALA A 658 0.25 25.66 -18.37
N ALA A 659 -0.24 26.00 -17.17
CA ALA A 659 -0.29 27.36 -16.64
C ALA A 659 1.02 27.82 -15.94
N GLY A 660 2.09 27.04 -15.98
CA GLY A 660 3.37 27.36 -15.33
C GLY A 660 3.35 27.33 -13.79
N LYS A 661 2.35 26.67 -13.20
CA LYS A 661 2.23 26.46 -11.74
C LYS A 661 2.84 25.12 -11.34
N SER A 662 3.19 24.99 -10.05
CA SER A 662 3.58 23.69 -9.49
C SER A 662 2.38 22.75 -9.34
N VAL A 663 2.68 21.44 -9.30
CA VAL A 663 1.72 20.36 -9.10
C VAL A 663 1.21 20.28 -7.67
N LEU A 664 0.08 19.60 -7.48
CA LEU A 664 -0.64 19.51 -6.20
C LEU A 664 0.17 18.79 -5.11
N GLY A 665 0.97 17.78 -5.46
CA GLY A 665 1.74 16.98 -4.51
C GLY A 665 0.86 16.19 -3.54
N PHE A 666 1.33 16.01 -2.30
CA PHE A 666 0.54 15.37 -1.26
C PHE A 666 -0.70 16.22 -0.91
N LEU A 667 -1.89 15.68 -1.18
CA LEU A 667 -3.13 16.46 -1.31
C LEU A 667 -3.79 16.84 0.01
N ASN A 668 -3.52 16.11 1.10
CA ASN A 668 -4.39 16.20 2.29
C ASN A 668 -4.37 17.60 2.93
N PRO A 669 -3.23 18.30 3.11
CA PRO A 669 -3.24 19.66 3.65
C PRO A 669 -3.94 20.68 2.74
N LEU A 670 -4.10 20.39 1.44
CA LEU A 670 -4.95 21.17 0.52
C LEU A 670 -6.43 20.85 0.73
N LEU A 671 -6.82 19.58 0.75
CA LEU A 671 -8.20 19.13 1.01
C LEU A 671 -8.73 19.67 2.34
N TRP A 672 -7.98 19.41 3.42
CA TRP A 672 -8.35 19.74 4.80
C TRP A 672 -8.22 21.24 5.15
N SER A 673 -7.75 22.09 4.22
CA SER A 673 -7.70 23.55 4.38
C SER A 673 -9.03 24.28 4.11
N GLY A 674 -10.05 23.57 3.61
CA GLY A 674 -11.31 24.16 3.14
C GLY A 674 -11.21 24.86 1.78
N LYS A 675 -10.03 24.86 1.13
CA LYS A 675 -9.86 25.42 -0.22
C LYS A 675 -10.68 24.69 -1.29
N PHE A 676 -11.13 23.46 -1.03
CA PHE A 676 -12.07 22.72 -1.89
C PHE A 676 -13.51 22.67 -1.34
N ASP A 677 -13.87 23.47 -0.32
CA ASP A 677 -15.25 23.58 0.17
C ASP A 677 -16.20 23.96 -0.97
N GLY A 678 -17.22 23.13 -1.22
CA GLY A 678 -18.17 23.28 -2.33
C GLY A 678 -17.60 23.01 -3.73
N ALA A 679 -16.28 22.78 -3.86
CA ALA A 679 -15.60 22.36 -5.09
C ALA A 679 -15.60 20.84 -5.30
N LEU A 680 -15.87 20.07 -4.24
CA LEU A 680 -16.30 18.68 -4.30
C LEU A 680 -17.84 18.60 -4.21
N ASN A 681 -18.43 17.44 -4.53
CA ASN A 681 -19.84 17.14 -4.34
C ASN A 681 -20.02 16.39 -3.02
N ASP A 682 -20.56 17.07 -2.01
CA ASP A 682 -20.90 16.52 -0.68
C ASP A 682 -21.90 15.35 -0.80
N VAL A 683 -21.64 14.25 -0.06
CA VAL A 683 -22.41 13.00 -0.09
C VAL A 683 -23.12 12.80 1.24
N THR A 684 -24.35 13.31 1.34
CA THR A 684 -25.07 13.40 2.62
C THR A 684 -25.98 12.21 2.95
N THR A 685 -25.81 11.07 2.26
CA THR A 685 -26.70 9.89 2.41
C THR A 685 -25.94 8.58 2.30
N GLY A 686 -26.40 7.56 3.04
CA GLY A 686 -25.79 6.22 3.11
C GLY A 686 -24.99 5.99 4.38
N SER A 687 -24.44 4.79 4.54
CA SER A 687 -23.59 4.37 5.67
C SER A 687 -22.73 3.17 5.27
N ASN A 688 -21.70 2.82 6.05
CA ASN A 688 -20.80 1.68 5.77
C ASN A 688 -20.95 0.49 6.75
N PRO A 689 -22.07 -0.26 6.68
CA PRO A 689 -22.37 -1.34 7.63
C PRO A 689 -21.30 -2.43 7.72
N GLY A 690 -21.18 -2.98 8.92
CA GLY A 690 -20.18 -3.98 9.29
C GLY A 690 -20.23 -4.24 10.79
N CYS A 691 -19.56 -5.31 11.26
CA CYS A 691 -19.42 -5.65 12.68
C CYS A 691 -20.75 -5.54 13.46
N GLY A 692 -21.78 -6.24 12.99
CA GLY A 692 -23.13 -6.25 13.58
C GLY A 692 -23.81 -4.87 13.68
N SER A 693 -23.47 -3.91 12.82
CA SER A 693 -23.95 -2.52 12.92
C SER A 693 -24.12 -1.82 11.57
N ASN A 694 -24.79 -0.66 11.58
CA ASN A 694 -24.99 0.18 10.39
C ASN A 694 -23.72 0.91 9.92
N GLY A 695 -22.61 0.84 10.67
CA GLY A 695 -21.40 1.60 10.41
C GLY A 695 -21.56 3.11 10.68
N PHE A 696 -20.59 3.90 10.23
CA PHE A 696 -20.71 5.35 10.21
C PHE A 696 -21.68 5.78 9.11
N SER A 697 -22.44 6.84 9.35
CA SER A 697 -23.34 7.43 8.34
C SER A 697 -22.66 8.59 7.63
N ALA A 698 -22.93 8.71 6.32
CA ALA A 698 -22.49 9.85 5.53
C ALA A 698 -23.31 11.12 5.86
N GLY A 699 -22.75 12.31 5.67
CA GLY A 699 -23.36 13.55 6.15
C GLY A 699 -22.56 14.82 5.86
N ALA A 700 -23.24 15.97 5.95
CA ALA A 700 -22.74 17.24 5.41
C ALA A 700 -21.34 17.65 5.91
N GLY A 701 -20.44 17.92 4.96
CA GLY A 701 -19.05 18.30 5.20
C GLY A 701 -18.06 17.17 4.90
N TRP A 702 -17.38 16.67 5.94
CA TRP A 702 -16.55 15.47 5.87
C TRP A 702 -17.15 14.37 6.73
N ASP A 703 -17.12 13.14 6.24
CA ASP A 703 -17.51 11.95 7.00
C ASP A 703 -16.52 10.76 6.82
N PRO A 704 -16.46 9.83 7.78
CA PRO A 704 -15.68 8.58 7.70
C PRO A 704 -16.38 7.50 6.85
N VAL A 705 -16.96 7.88 5.72
CA VAL A 705 -17.51 6.96 4.69
C VAL A 705 -17.09 7.38 3.28
N THR A 706 -17.13 8.68 2.99
CA THR A 706 -16.89 9.29 1.67
C THR A 706 -15.92 10.47 1.70
N GLY A 707 -15.43 10.84 2.89
CA GLY A 707 -14.50 11.94 3.05
C GLY A 707 -15.18 13.28 2.77
N PHE A 708 -14.54 14.15 2.01
CA PHE A 708 -15.15 15.39 1.49
C PHE A 708 -16.06 15.17 0.25
N GLY A 709 -16.43 13.92 -0.04
CA GLY A 709 -17.25 13.58 -1.21
C GLY A 709 -16.47 13.52 -2.52
N THR A 710 -17.15 13.77 -3.64
CA THR A 710 -16.71 13.35 -4.99
C THR A 710 -16.25 14.50 -5.89
N PRO A 711 -15.42 14.25 -6.92
CA PRO A 711 -14.81 15.34 -7.69
C PRO A 711 -15.81 16.08 -8.58
N ASN A 712 -15.66 17.41 -8.63
CA ASN A 712 -16.33 18.26 -9.61
C ASN A 712 -15.26 19.03 -10.38
N TYR A 713 -14.76 18.43 -11.48
CA TYR A 713 -13.52 18.85 -12.13
C TYR A 713 -13.47 20.36 -12.46
N PRO A 714 -14.51 21.01 -13.02
CA PRO A 714 -14.49 22.44 -13.31
C PRO A 714 -14.39 23.31 -12.05
N LYS A 715 -15.03 22.93 -10.94
CA LYS A 715 -14.92 23.67 -9.68
C LYS A 715 -13.57 23.45 -9.01
N MET A 716 -13.04 22.23 -9.01
CA MET A 716 -11.70 21.93 -8.49
C MET A 716 -10.64 22.73 -9.27
N LYS A 717 -10.76 22.82 -10.60
CA LYS A 717 -9.93 23.68 -11.45
C LYS A 717 -10.03 25.16 -11.02
N ALA A 718 -11.25 25.69 -10.90
CA ALA A 718 -11.47 27.08 -10.47
C ALA A 718 -10.91 27.38 -9.06
N ALA A 719 -11.01 26.45 -8.11
CA ALA A 719 -10.43 26.57 -6.77
C ALA A 719 -8.88 26.58 -6.76
N LEU A 720 -8.24 26.07 -7.82
CA LEU A 720 -6.80 26.19 -8.07
C LEU A 720 -6.43 27.49 -8.83
N GLY A 721 -7.41 28.35 -9.11
CA GLY A 721 -7.26 29.61 -9.85
C GLY A 721 -6.85 29.39 -11.31
N LEU A 722 -7.41 28.36 -11.94
CA LEU A 722 -7.22 27.95 -13.34
C LEU A 722 -8.51 28.13 -14.15
#